data_AF-A0A936WK95-F1
#
_entry.id   AF-A0A936WK95-F1
#
_cell.length_a   1.000
_cell.length_b   1.000
_cell.length_c   1.000
_cell.angle_alpha   90.00
_cell.angle_beta   90.00
_cell.angle_gamma   90.00
#
_symmetry.space_group_name_H-M   'P 1'
#
loop_
_entity.id
_entity.type
_entity.pdbx_description
1 polymer ?
#
loop_
_entity_poly.entity_id
_entity_poly.type
_entity_poly.pdbx_seq_one_letter_code
_entity_poly.pdbx_strand_id
1 'polypeptide(L)'
;MKRTITLSALLGLATVLSAQKKEHMGYGAAMMQEASKLVGQERSDEALVELATVHRSDSLYERVLMQRVQILLDQDAYGTVEELCRQGIAERGNLNGAFTMIRAAVLVDMERFADALAACDSAIAVYPGSFRPYHLRALALAGNKDNKAALEQAMKNVRRFPYQRDAHIMMGTIAQSEGLTAEAGLAFMMAQLVRFGDRKAEQLLSYYDGLLGSTLEPKSDGYDLSVTGDDLEDIDLLIRSKVAMDKKYKLKPDLTYPMCRQSHLMMQTIADRKGKWKGFYTTTYGPIAKAIMDDGKFEGFVYHCLSASSDRTITGMVEKNKSKVLEFRTWLGTYMQQNHLMFPETEGGPDLLHHYNDDNDLLGFGPGDAKTGLSTGMWTVYHSNGRISGQGAFNDAGDRTGKWTYWDSMGNLDSEGNFQNGKVEGVILNYQPSGCLMDSTTIRSGKREGLACSYYELGGRRTCKTAKVGEWTGPTWEYFPSGPVQWSYELVNGNTEGSATQTYADGSTRFTGIFKNDERTGTFQQYHPNGTKSEEYVFAAGKSEGPFKEWHANGRLSLEGTMKAGSNIGERRRYDEWGTLRMIERFGEQGRQQGLREEFNADGSRLLDMEYNRDLLIRYTYYSSDGKTLGEGTRSKGKFQLKGYHPNGTLRVEGLYLDEGAKDGPWKYYHADGTPDSEENYVKGKITGTQKYFREDGTLARQDEVYDQDGITYRSYTRFFRSGKVREQGQMRNDEAEGVVRRFNPDGTRISVEYYVGGSRDGWQEYFDALGKKVYAERILHGAIADRVSYDDEGVEYEHIVVKPGAFEMVTHYPDGKVMARLHLMNGYLHGTANWLYPDGGPEVSGGFLNGDRHGTWTSFHPNGKKRLEEEYHLGKVKGSSKRWFLDGTPENEILFVDGQRHGGATENHMNGKRSFLREYENGELHGRVISYSYEGVPQMVRFYFKGALVAYGSPAADGSVKDTLRLTPGVMRLETHYPSGTLSRKMTYRNGEIDGTFQEYHPNGQLMEETTHRVGEVEGTNMEYYPNGKVSEITPYVDGYIHGERVINWDNGMVRERITYVNGERQGPWTVHDRTGKVVARYRARNDDVVEIGK
;
A
#
# COMPACT_ATOMS: atom_id res chain seq x y z
N MET A 1 30.72 -7.32 -33.98
CA MET A 1 29.33 -7.24 -33.50
C MET A 1 29.29 -6.34 -32.25
N LYS A 2 29.64 -5.05 -32.37
CA LYS A 2 29.65 -4.10 -31.23
C LYS A 2 28.52 -3.07 -31.38
N ARG A 3 27.72 -3.00 -30.31
CA ARG A 3 26.72 -2.01 -29.89
C ARG A 3 25.36 -1.99 -30.59
N THR A 4 24.34 -1.85 -29.73
CA THR A 4 22.90 -1.76 -29.97
C THR A 4 22.22 -3.02 -30.49
N ILE A 5 22.04 -4.01 -29.60
CA ILE A 5 20.67 -4.51 -29.44
C ILE A 5 19.89 -3.25 -29.10
N THR A 6 19.00 -2.77 -29.97
CA THR A 6 18.25 -1.55 -29.69
C THR A 6 17.36 -1.82 -28.49
N LEU A 7 17.85 -1.52 -27.27
CA LEU A 7 17.10 -1.57 -26.02
C LEU A 7 15.80 -0.75 -26.11
N SER A 8 15.77 0.23 -27.00
CA SER A 8 14.57 0.99 -27.42
C SER A 8 13.40 0.10 -27.86
N ALA A 9 13.65 -1.06 -28.47
CA ALA A 9 12.62 -2.02 -28.88
C ALA A 9 12.12 -2.91 -27.74
N LEU A 10 12.95 -3.13 -26.70
CA LEU A 10 12.55 -3.81 -25.46
C LEU A 10 11.66 -2.89 -24.60
N LEU A 11 11.87 -1.58 -24.67
CA LEU A 11 11.06 -0.55 -24.00
C LEU A 11 9.64 -0.40 -24.57
N GLY A 12 9.41 -0.80 -25.83
CA GLY A 12 8.07 -0.85 -26.44
C GLY A 12 7.09 -1.79 -25.73
N LEU A 13 7.59 -2.77 -24.95
CA LEU A 13 6.78 -3.63 -24.09
C LEU A 13 6.25 -2.91 -22.84
N ALA A 14 6.89 -1.81 -22.43
CA ALA A 14 6.49 -1.02 -21.25
C ALA A 14 5.54 0.15 -21.59
N THR A 15 5.54 0.63 -22.85
CA THR A 15 4.78 1.82 -23.27
C THR A 15 3.31 1.56 -23.61
N VAL A 16 2.89 0.29 -23.78
CA VAL A 16 1.49 -0.09 -24.11
C VAL A 16 0.52 0.05 -22.92
N LEU A 17 1.01 0.33 -21.71
CA LEU A 17 0.18 0.45 -20.50
C LEU A 17 -0.51 1.82 -20.32
N SER A 18 -0.66 2.62 -21.39
CA SER A 18 -1.24 3.97 -21.31
C SER A 18 -2.74 4.03 -20.95
N ALA A 19 -3.40 2.88 -20.77
CA ALA A 19 -4.79 2.81 -20.33
C ALA A 19 -4.90 2.50 -18.83
N GLN A 20 -4.55 3.46 -17.97
CA GLN A 20 -5.15 3.52 -16.63
C GLN A 20 -6.13 4.68 -16.63
N LYS A 21 -7.36 4.42 -16.18
CA LYS A 21 -8.42 5.42 -16.05
C LYS A 21 -7.87 6.64 -15.29
N LYS A 22 -8.27 7.83 -15.75
CA LYS A 22 -7.94 9.17 -15.26
C LYS A 22 -8.22 9.47 -13.77
N GLU A 23 -8.49 8.47 -12.94
CA GLU A 23 -8.82 8.64 -11.54
C GLU A 23 -7.52 8.46 -10.72
N HIS A 24 -7.18 9.47 -9.93
CA HIS A 24 -5.95 9.62 -9.13
C HIS A 24 -4.69 10.06 -9.91
N MET A 25 -4.62 11.34 -10.32
CA MET A 25 -3.32 11.99 -10.51
C MET A 25 -2.69 12.21 -9.11
N GLY A 26 -2.04 11.17 -8.59
CA GLY A 26 -1.30 11.22 -7.32
C GLY A 26 0.02 12.01 -7.44
N TYR A 27 0.73 12.16 -6.32
CA TYR A 27 2.02 12.84 -6.21
C TYR A 27 3.04 12.30 -7.24
N GLY A 28 3.14 10.97 -7.41
CA GLY A 28 4.02 10.37 -8.42
C GLY A 28 3.74 10.81 -9.86
N ALA A 29 2.47 11.09 -10.23
CA ALA A 29 2.12 11.51 -11.58
C ALA A 29 2.68 12.91 -11.90
N ALA A 30 2.63 13.82 -10.93
CA ALA A 30 3.20 15.17 -11.07
C ALA A 30 4.73 15.12 -11.22
N MET A 31 5.40 14.30 -10.40
CA MET A 31 6.85 14.10 -10.48
C MET A 31 7.27 13.50 -11.82
N MET A 32 6.53 12.50 -12.33
CA MET A 32 6.78 11.93 -13.66
C MET A 32 6.59 12.93 -14.81
N GLN A 33 5.59 13.82 -14.70
CA GLN A 33 5.38 14.89 -15.68
C GLN A 33 6.52 15.92 -15.66
N GLU A 34 6.93 16.39 -14.48
CA GLU A 34 8.05 17.33 -14.36
C GLU A 34 9.37 16.68 -14.80
N ALA A 35 9.62 15.43 -14.44
CA ALA A 35 10.77 14.67 -14.92
C ALA A 35 10.80 14.57 -16.46
N SER A 36 9.65 14.31 -17.09
CA SER A 36 9.55 14.27 -18.57
C SER A 36 9.87 15.62 -19.20
N LYS A 37 9.43 16.72 -18.56
CA LYS A 37 9.75 18.08 -18.99
C LYS A 37 11.24 18.39 -18.82
N LEU A 38 11.86 17.99 -17.70
CA LEU A 38 13.30 18.13 -17.46
C LEU A 38 14.14 17.35 -18.47
N VAL A 39 13.75 16.11 -18.82
CA VAL A 39 14.41 15.33 -19.88
C VAL A 39 14.30 16.04 -21.23
N GLY A 40 13.13 16.58 -21.58
CA GLY A 40 12.94 17.38 -22.80
C GLY A 40 13.76 18.69 -22.84
N GLN A 41 14.27 19.14 -21.68
CA GLN A 41 15.18 20.27 -21.52
C GLN A 41 16.66 19.84 -21.41
N GLU A 42 16.98 18.57 -21.71
CA GLU A 42 18.32 17.97 -21.57
C GLU A 42 18.85 17.97 -20.11
N ARG A 43 17.96 18.01 -19.12
CA ARG A 43 18.27 18.02 -17.67
C ARG A 43 17.94 16.68 -16.99
N SER A 44 18.48 15.60 -17.55
CA SER A 44 18.17 14.22 -17.15
C SER A 44 18.57 13.89 -15.69
N ASP A 45 19.65 14.45 -15.17
CA ASP A 45 20.09 14.18 -13.80
C ASP A 45 19.13 14.78 -12.76
N GLU A 46 18.57 15.97 -13.04
CA GLU A 46 17.55 16.58 -12.20
C GLU A 46 16.24 15.80 -12.26
N ALA A 47 15.89 15.25 -13.42
CA ALA A 47 14.74 14.35 -13.57
C ALA A 47 14.91 13.09 -12.70
N LEU A 48 16.11 12.50 -12.63
CA LEU A 48 16.39 11.35 -11.77
C LEU A 48 16.26 11.69 -10.27
N VAL A 49 16.68 12.89 -9.85
CA VAL A 49 16.50 13.37 -8.47
C VAL A 49 15.02 13.53 -8.14
N GLU A 50 14.24 14.16 -9.03
CA GLU A 50 12.80 14.35 -8.84
C GLU A 50 12.08 13.01 -8.69
N LEU A 51 12.35 12.06 -9.59
CA LEU A 51 11.77 10.72 -9.57
C LEU A 51 12.14 9.92 -8.33
N ALA A 52 13.32 10.15 -7.74
CA ALA A 52 13.75 9.46 -6.52
C ALA A 52 12.97 9.88 -5.26
N THR A 53 12.20 10.98 -5.32
CA THR A 53 11.36 11.44 -4.21
C THR A 53 10.04 10.67 -4.05
N VAL A 54 9.64 9.93 -5.09
CA VAL A 54 8.38 9.19 -5.08
C VAL A 54 8.46 8.03 -4.10
N HIS A 55 7.52 7.99 -3.16
CA HIS A 55 7.46 6.94 -2.15
C HIS A 55 7.23 5.57 -2.80
N ARG A 56 7.86 4.53 -2.26
CA ARG A 56 7.76 3.13 -2.76
C ARG A 56 6.33 2.60 -2.84
N SER A 57 5.41 3.20 -2.09
CA SER A 57 3.99 2.82 -2.04
C SER A 57 3.11 3.58 -3.02
N ASP A 58 3.66 4.55 -3.74
CA ASP A 58 2.92 5.23 -4.79
C ASP A 58 2.54 4.19 -5.88
N SER A 59 1.30 4.24 -6.36
CA SER A 59 0.80 3.29 -7.36
C SER A 59 1.56 3.36 -8.68
N LEU A 60 2.31 4.44 -8.91
CA LEU A 60 3.17 4.64 -10.08
C LEU A 60 4.63 4.30 -9.80
N TYR A 61 5.00 3.79 -8.62
CA TYR A 61 6.40 3.57 -8.26
C TYR A 61 7.16 2.66 -9.24
N GLU A 62 6.57 1.55 -9.70
CA GLU A 62 7.23 0.70 -10.71
C GLU A 62 7.46 1.44 -12.03
N ARG A 63 6.54 2.33 -12.41
CA ARG A 63 6.67 3.17 -13.61
C ARG A 63 7.75 4.22 -13.43
N VAL A 64 7.88 4.78 -12.23
CA VAL A 64 8.97 5.68 -11.85
C VAL A 64 10.30 4.96 -11.96
N LEU A 65 10.42 3.73 -11.44
CA LEU A 65 11.62 2.90 -11.61
C LEU A 65 11.92 2.64 -13.09
N MET A 66 10.90 2.30 -13.89
CA MET A 66 11.08 2.05 -15.32
C MET A 66 11.51 3.32 -16.09
N GLN A 67 10.95 4.48 -15.74
CA GLN A 67 11.36 5.76 -16.32
C GLN A 67 12.81 6.10 -15.97
N ARG A 68 13.23 5.85 -14.73
CA ARG A 68 14.64 5.99 -14.31
C ARG A 68 15.55 5.05 -15.10
N VAL A 69 15.16 3.78 -15.27
CA VAL A 69 15.87 2.81 -16.11
C VAL A 69 16.03 3.33 -17.54
N GLN A 70 14.97 3.88 -18.13
CA GLN A 70 15.02 4.42 -19.49
C GLN A 70 16.01 5.60 -19.61
N ILE A 71 15.95 6.57 -18.69
CA ILE A 71 16.87 7.71 -18.68
C ILE A 71 18.33 7.24 -18.55
N LEU A 72 18.59 6.29 -17.66
CA LEU A 72 19.95 5.78 -17.41
C LEU A 72 20.48 4.90 -18.55
N LEU A 73 19.60 4.21 -19.29
CA LEU A 73 19.98 3.48 -20.50
C LEU A 73 20.44 4.44 -21.60
N ASP A 74 19.76 5.58 -21.78
CA ASP A 74 20.16 6.61 -22.74
C ASP A 74 21.51 7.27 -22.36
N GLN A 75 21.92 7.17 -21.08
CA GLN A 75 23.21 7.61 -20.55
C GLN A 75 24.29 6.50 -20.53
N ASP A 76 24.03 5.31 -21.07
CA ASP A 76 24.91 4.13 -21.00
C ASP A 76 25.31 3.72 -19.56
N ALA A 77 24.49 4.06 -18.55
CA ALA A 77 24.76 3.79 -17.13
C ALA A 77 24.36 2.37 -16.70
N TYR A 78 24.86 1.36 -17.41
CA TYR A 78 24.46 -0.05 -17.31
C TYR A 78 24.55 -0.65 -15.90
N GLY A 79 25.56 -0.29 -15.10
CA GLY A 79 25.67 -0.76 -13.72
C GLY A 79 24.51 -0.30 -12.83
N THR A 80 24.13 0.97 -12.93
CA THR A 80 22.98 1.55 -12.19
C THR A 80 21.66 0.96 -12.69
N VAL A 81 21.54 0.71 -13.99
CA VAL A 81 20.37 0.05 -14.58
C VAL A 81 20.22 -1.37 -14.04
N GLU A 82 21.30 -2.15 -13.93
CA GLU A 82 21.24 -3.50 -13.36
C GLU A 82 20.72 -3.48 -11.92
N GLU A 83 21.17 -2.53 -11.11
CA GLU A 83 20.73 -2.35 -9.73
C GLU A 83 19.24 -1.95 -9.66
N LEU A 84 18.80 -1.00 -10.48
CA LEU A 84 17.38 -0.64 -10.56
C LEU A 84 16.51 -1.79 -11.06
N CYS A 85 17.01 -2.60 -11.99
CA CYS A 85 16.29 -3.80 -12.42
C CYS A 85 16.20 -4.82 -11.29
N ARG A 86 17.26 -5.03 -10.50
CA ARG A 86 17.19 -5.89 -9.30
C ARG A 86 16.17 -5.35 -8.31
N GLN A 87 16.15 -4.03 -8.09
CA GLN A 87 15.16 -3.37 -7.25
C GLN A 87 13.74 -3.61 -7.77
N GLY A 88 13.47 -3.36 -9.05
CA GLY A 88 12.17 -3.57 -9.67
C GLY A 88 11.72 -5.05 -9.69
N ILE A 89 12.65 -6.00 -9.81
CA ILE A 89 12.37 -7.44 -9.66
C ILE A 89 11.97 -7.74 -8.21
N ALA A 90 12.65 -7.14 -7.23
CA ALA A 90 12.38 -7.31 -5.81
C ALA A 90 11.05 -6.68 -5.36
N GLU A 91 10.52 -5.68 -6.08
CA GLU A 91 9.17 -5.14 -5.84
C GLU A 91 8.05 -6.16 -6.11
N ARG A 92 8.34 -7.20 -6.91
CA ARG A 92 7.38 -8.26 -7.28
C ARG A 92 6.05 -7.76 -7.87
N GLY A 93 6.01 -6.57 -8.45
CA GLY A 93 4.81 -6.10 -9.13
C GLY A 93 4.81 -6.42 -10.62
N ASN A 94 3.95 -5.72 -11.34
CA ASN A 94 3.52 -6.05 -12.70
C ASN A 94 4.65 -5.91 -13.74
N LEU A 95 5.63 -5.04 -13.48
CA LEU A 95 6.76 -4.81 -14.38
C LEU A 95 7.98 -5.72 -14.12
N ASN A 96 7.91 -6.65 -13.15
CA ASN A 96 9.02 -7.56 -12.81
C ASN A 96 9.62 -8.27 -14.05
N GLY A 97 8.76 -8.79 -14.94
CA GLY A 97 9.26 -9.43 -16.16
C GLY A 97 10.04 -8.48 -17.07
N ALA A 98 9.60 -7.22 -17.20
CA ALA A 98 10.31 -6.24 -18.01
C ALA A 98 11.69 -5.94 -17.42
N PHE A 99 11.78 -5.77 -16.10
CA PHE A 99 13.07 -5.62 -15.41
C PHE A 99 13.97 -6.85 -15.58
N THR A 100 13.42 -8.07 -15.54
CA THR A 100 14.17 -9.32 -15.78
C THR A 100 14.76 -9.35 -17.19
N MET A 101 13.98 -8.99 -18.21
CA MET A 101 14.43 -8.95 -19.60
C MET A 101 15.50 -7.87 -19.84
N ILE A 102 15.29 -6.65 -19.32
CA ILE A 102 16.25 -5.54 -19.44
C ILE A 102 17.56 -5.92 -18.74
N ARG A 103 17.48 -6.49 -17.53
CA ARG A 103 18.65 -6.97 -16.80
C ARG A 103 19.47 -7.98 -17.59
N ALA A 104 18.82 -8.96 -18.23
CA ALA A 104 19.50 -9.94 -19.07
C ALA A 104 20.25 -9.27 -20.23
N ALA A 105 19.62 -8.31 -20.93
CA ALA A 105 20.26 -7.57 -22.02
C ALA A 105 21.46 -6.74 -21.54
N VAL A 106 21.29 -6.00 -20.45
CA VAL A 106 22.34 -5.16 -19.87
C VAL A 106 23.54 -5.99 -19.40
N LEU A 107 23.32 -7.17 -18.81
CA LEU A 107 24.42 -8.07 -18.41
C LEU A 107 25.20 -8.62 -19.60
N VAL A 108 24.55 -8.87 -20.75
CA VAL A 108 25.25 -9.23 -22.00
C VAL A 108 26.12 -8.06 -22.48
N ASP A 109 25.60 -6.83 -22.48
CA ASP A 109 26.34 -5.63 -22.90
C ASP A 109 27.50 -5.29 -21.96
N MET A 110 27.38 -5.62 -20.67
CA MET A 110 28.45 -5.53 -19.68
C MET A 110 29.47 -6.67 -19.75
N GLU A 111 29.31 -7.62 -20.67
CA GLU A 111 30.15 -8.83 -20.81
C GLU A 111 30.17 -9.72 -19.53
N ARG A 112 29.15 -9.62 -18.68
CA ARG A 112 28.95 -10.45 -17.47
C ARG A 112 28.21 -11.74 -17.80
N PHE A 113 28.78 -12.59 -18.67
CA PHE A 113 28.05 -13.68 -19.32
C PHE A 113 27.45 -14.73 -18.38
N ALA A 114 28.13 -15.09 -17.27
CA ALA A 114 27.57 -16.05 -16.30
C ALA A 114 26.27 -15.53 -15.65
N ASP A 115 26.28 -14.26 -15.22
CA ASP A 115 25.10 -13.59 -14.67
C ASP A 115 24.01 -13.41 -15.74
N ALA A 116 24.43 -13.10 -16.98
CA ALA A 116 23.52 -12.95 -18.11
C ALA A 116 22.78 -14.25 -18.43
N LEU A 117 23.45 -15.41 -18.37
CA LEU A 117 22.81 -16.72 -18.59
C LEU A 117 21.74 -17.00 -17.54
N ALA A 118 22.03 -16.78 -16.25
CA ALA A 118 21.04 -16.94 -15.18
C ALA A 118 19.85 -15.97 -15.32
N ALA A 119 20.12 -14.72 -15.74
CA ALA A 119 19.07 -13.75 -16.03
C ALA A 119 18.24 -14.15 -17.27
N CYS A 120 18.87 -14.73 -18.30
CA CYS A 120 18.16 -15.25 -19.48
C CYS A 120 17.28 -16.45 -19.13
N ASP A 121 17.75 -17.38 -18.31
CA ASP A 121 16.94 -18.53 -17.89
C ASP A 121 15.71 -18.06 -17.09
N SER A 122 15.88 -17.04 -16.25
CA SER A 122 14.76 -16.36 -15.56
C SER A 122 13.81 -15.69 -16.56
N ALA A 123 14.34 -14.99 -17.56
CA ALA A 123 13.53 -14.33 -18.59
C ALA A 123 12.79 -15.33 -19.50
N ILE A 124 13.37 -16.50 -19.79
CA ILE A 124 12.74 -17.59 -20.55
C ILE A 124 11.55 -18.17 -19.76
N ALA A 125 11.72 -18.38 -18.45
CA ALA A 125 10.63 -18.84 -17.60
C ALA A 125 9.45 -17.85 -17.59
N VAL A 126 9.72 -16.55 -17.68
CA VAL A 126 8.70 -15.50 -17.70
C VAL A 126 8.11 -15.28 -19.09
N TYR A 127 8.91 -15.33 -20.17
CA TYR A 127 8.51 -15.05 -21.56
C TYR A 127 8.80 -16.24 -22.51
N PRO A 128 8.25 -17.43 -22.26
CA PRO A 128 8.60 -18.65 -23.01
C PRO A 128 8.20 -18.61 -24.50
N GLY A 129 7.20 -17.80 -24.86
CA GLY A 129 6.77 -17.54 -26.24
C GLY A 129 7.47 -16.37 -26.93
N SER A 130 8.44 -15.70 -26.27
CA SER A 130 9.25 -14.65 -26.89
C SER A 130 10.59 -15.21 -27.35
N PHE A 131 11.04 -14.84 -28.55
CA PHE A 131 12.37 -15.25 -29.05
C PHE A 131 13.53 -14.51 -28.36
N ARG A 132 13.27 -13.31 -27.83
CA ARG A 132 14.28 -12.38 -27.29
C ARG A 132 15.17 -12.99 -26.19
N PRO A 133 14.63 -13.59 -25.11
CA PRO A 133 15.47 -14.09 -24.03
C PRO A 133 16.34 -15.27 -24.47
N TYR A 134 15.87 -16.08 -25.42
CA TYR A 134 16.69 -17.15 -25.98
C TYR A 134 17.79 -16.64 -26.91
N HIS A 135 17.54 -15.55 -27.64
CA HIS A 135 18.56 -14.89 -28.45
C HIS A 135 19.66 -14.27 -27.57
N LEU A 136 19.26 -13.59 -26.49
CA LEU A 136 20.20 -13.07 -25.48
C LEU A 136 21.03 -14.20 -24.85
N ARG A 137 20.41 -15.33 -24.53
CA ARG A 137 21.11 -16.52 -24.01
C ARG A 137 22.17 -17.02 -24.99
N ALA A 138 21.82 -17.12 -26.27
CA ALA A 138 22.76 -17.53 -27.30
C ALA A 138 23.92 -16.52 -27.44
N LEU A 139 23.64 -15.21 -27.35
CA LEU A 139 24.68 -14.17 -27.37
C LEU A 139 25.62 -14.27 -26.16
N ALA A 140 25.07 -14.54 -24.97
CA ALA A 140 25.85 -14.76 -23.77
C ALA A 140 26.77 -16.00 -23.89
N LEU A 141 26.26 -17.11 -24.45
CA LEU A 141 27.05 -18.33 -24.70
C LEU A 141 28.19 -18.07 -25.70
N ALA A 142 27.90 -17.40 -26.81
CA ALA A 142 28.90 -17.05 -27.82
C ALA A 142 29.95 -16.07 -27.25
N GLY A 143 29.52 -15.08 -26.46
CA GLY A 143 30.41 -14.15 -25.74
C GLY A 143 31.31 -14.87 -24.73
N ASN A 144 30.79 -15.90 -24.07
CA ASN A 144 31.55 -16.79 -23.19
C ASN A 144 32.42 -17.81 -23.96
N LYS A 145 32.55 -17.68 -25.29
CA LYS A 145 33.31 -18.55 -26.18
C LYS A 145 32.83 -20.01 -26.22
N ASP A 146 31.59 -20.27 -25.81
CA ASP A 146 30.93 -21.57 -25.95
C ASP A 146 30.07 -21.58 -27.22
N ASN A 147 30.75 -21.54 -28.37
CA ASN A 147 30.11 -21.47 -29.68
C ASN A 147 29.24 -22.72 -29.96
N LYS A 148 29.60 -23.89 -29.38
CA LYS A 148 28.83 -25.13 -29.48
C LYS A 148 27.46 -24.97 -28.81
N ALA A 149 27.43 -24.57 -27.54
CA ALA A 149 26.18 -24.34 -26.83
C ALA A 149 25.38 -23.16 -27.42
N ALA A 150 26.07 -22.12 -27.91
CA ALA A 150 25.43 -21.00 -28.58
C ALA A 150 24.72 -21.44 -29.86
N LEU A 151 25.34 -22.31 -30.66
CA LEU A 151 24.76 -22.88 -31.88
C LEU A 151 23.57 -23.79 -31.54
N GLU A 152 23.69 -24.66 -30.54
CA GLU A 152 22.57 -25.48 -30.05
C GLU A 152 21.37 -24.62 -29.61
N GLN A 153 21.63 -23.53 -28.89
CA GLN A 153 20.58 -22.60 -28.49
C GLN A 153 19.96 -21.90 -29.69
N ALA A 154 20.77 -21.43 -30.65
CA ALA A 154 20.28 -20.76 -31.84
C ALA A 154 19.42 -21.70 -32.72
N MET A 155 19.81 -22.97 -32.84
CA MET A 155 19.01 -24.02 -33.51
C MET A 155 17.67 -24.26 -32.82
N LYS A 156 17.65 -24.34 -31.48
CA LYS A 156 16.39 -24.41 -30.71
C LYS A 156 15.51 -23.18 -30.96
N ASN A 157 16.11 -22.00 -31.05
CA ASN A 157 15.39 -20.76 -31.33
C ASN A 157 14.75 -20.78 -32.72
N VAL A 158 15.47 -21.27 -33.74
CA VAL A 158 14.90 -21.39 -35.10
C VAL A 158 13.78 -22.42 -35.16
N ARG A 159 13.86 -23.54 -34.42
CA ARG A 159 12.74 -24.53 -34.37
C ARG A 159 11.47 -23.91 -33.79
N ARG A 160 11.59 -23.12 -32.73
CA ARG A 160 10.45 -22.51 -32.02
C ARG A 160 9.97 -21.19 -32.63
N PHE A 161 10.89 -20.44 -33.23
CA PHE A 161 10.67 -19.11 -33.81
C PHE A 161 11.30 -19.00 -35.21
N PRO A 162 10.86 -19.83 -36.18
CA PRO A 162 11.44 -19.90 -37.53
C PRO A 162 11.28 -18.61 -38.34
N TYR A 163 10.54 -17.64 -37.82
CA TYR A 163 10.26 -16.35 -38.45
C TYR A 163 10.95 -15.18 -37.77
N GLN A 164 11.87 -15.46 -36.84
CA GLN A 164 12.65 -14.43 -36.17
C GLN A 164 14.02 -14.33 -36.82
N ARG A 165 14.18 -13.30 -37.66
CA ARG A 165 15.40 -13.06 -38.47
C ARG A 165 16.69 -13.13 -37.65
N ASP A 166 16.70 -12.60 -36.44
CA ASP A 166 17.90 -12.50 -35.60
C ASP A 166 18.46 -13.88 -35.18
N ALA A 167 17.61 -14.91 -35.05
CA ALA A 167 18.05 -16.27 -34.77
C ALA A 167 18.81 -16.89 -35.94
N HIS A 168 18.34 -16.65 -37.18
CA HIS A 168 19.02 -17.11 -38.40
C HIS A 168 20.35 -16.38 -38.61
N ILE A 169 20.39 -15.05 -38.40
CA ILE A 169 21.63 -14.28 -38.48
C ILE A 169 22.64 -14.81 -37.47
N MET A 170 22.20 -15.11 -36.26
CA MET A 170 23.06 -15.65 -35.22
C MET A 170 23.64 -17.01 -35.62
N MET A 171 22.81 -17.95 -36.06
CA MET A 171 23.27 -19.25 -36.57
C MET A 171 24.28 -19.09 -37.72
N GLY A 172 23.98 -18.19 -38.66
CA GLY A 172 24.85 -17.95 -39.81
C GLY A 172 26.19 -17.33 -39.41
N THR A 173 26.19 -16.44 -38.42
CA THR A 173 27.41 -15.80 -37.93
C THR A 173 28.30 -16.77 -37.17
N ILE A 174 27.72 -17.63 -36.31
CA ILE A 174 28.47 -18.68 -35.61
C ILE A 174 29.06 -19.67 -36.62
N ALA A 175 28.27 -20.13 -37.59
CA ALA A 175 28.75 -21.00 -38.67
C ALA A 175 29.89 -20.34 -39.48
N GLN A 176 29.75 -19.05 -39.82
CA GLN A 176 30.78 -18.30 -40.53
C GLN A 176 32.08 -18.19 -39.72
N SER A 177 32.01 -17.91 -38.42
CA SER A 177 33.22 -17.83 -37.58
C SER A 177 33.98 -19.15 -37.47
N GLU A 178 33.31 -20.27 -37.79
CA GLU A 178 33.88 -21.62 -37.76
C GLU A 178 34.23 -22.16 -39.17
N GLY A 179 34.08 -21.33 -40.21
CA GLY A 179 34.43 -21.68 -41.59
C GLY A 179 33.41 -22.56 -42.33
N LEU A 180 32.20 -22.69 -41.80
CA LEU A 180 31.08 -23.46 -42.37
C LEU A 180 30.27 -22.57 -43.32
N THR A 181 30.66 -22.56 -44.59
CA THR A 181 30.20 -21.53 -45.54
C THR A 181 28.81 -21.82 -46.07
N ALA A 182 28.51 -23.09 -46.34
CA ALA A 182 27.22 -23.57 -46.80
C ALA A 182 26.15 -23.38 -45.72
N GLU A 183 26.44 -23.76 -44.48
CA GLU A 183 25.57 -23.56 -43.31
C GLU A 183 25.31 -22.07 -43.08
N ALA A 184 26.36 -21.25 -43.05
CA ALA A 184 26.24 -19.81 -42.91
C ALA A 184 25.42 -19.20 -44.05
N GLY A 185 25.66 -19.66 -45.28
CA GLY A 185 24.95 -19.24 -46.47
C GLY A 185 23.45 -19.57 -46.39
N LEU A 186 23.09 -20.78 -45.99
CA LEU A 186 21.69 -21.19 -45.84
C LEU A 186 20.96 -20.41 -44.74
N ALA A 187 21.63 -20.15 -43.62
CA ALA A 187 21.05 -19.36 -42.53
C ALA A 187 20.85 -17.89 -42.93
N PHE A 188 21.84 -17.27 -43.59
CA PHE A 188 21.69 -15.89 -44.09
C PHE A 188 20.67 -15.77 -45.23
N MET A 189 20.58 -16.79 -46.09
CA MET A 189 19.51 -16.91 -47.09
C MET A 189 18.14 -16.89 -46.40
N MET A 190 17.94 -17.74 -45.39
CA MET A 190 16.67 -17.77 -44.66
C MET A 190 16.37 -16.44 -43.95
N ALA A 191 17.39 -15.81 -43.35
CA ALA A 191 17.25 -14.50 -42.73
C ALA A 191 16.75 -13.40 -43.72
N GLN A 192 17.10 -13.51 -45.02
CA GLN A 192 16.63 -12.61 -46.08
C GLN A 192 15.17 -12.89 -46.52
N LEU A 193 14.68 -14.13 -46.35
CA LEU A 193 13.33 -14.52 -46.72
C LEU A 193 12.27 -14.07 -45.70
N VAL A 194 12.64 -14.06 -44.42
CA VAL A 194 11.70 -13.93 -43.29
C VAL A 194 11.27 -12.49 -42.97
N ARG A 195 12.13 -11.48 -43.16
CA ARG A 195 11.79 -10.06 -42.90
C ARG A 195 12.56 -9.10 -43.81
N PHE A 196 11.84 -8.38 -44.69
CA PHE A 196 12.41 -7.57 -45.77
C PHE A 196 12.02 -6.08 -45.67
N GLY A 197 12.86 -5.18 -46.20
CA GLY A 197 12.52 -3.75 -46.38
C GLY A 197 12.96 -2.77 -45.28
N ASP A 198 13.84 -3.17 -44.35
CA ASP A 198 14.44 -2.28 -43.34
C ASP A 198 15.95 -2.09 -43.54
N ARG A 199 16.56 -1.14 -42.81
CA ARG A 199 18.01 -0.85 -42.85
C ARG A 199 18.88 -2.05 -42.47
N LYS A 200 18.35 -2.99 -41.68
CA LYS A 200 19.05 -4.23 -41.29
C LYS A 200 19.13 -5.22 -42.45
N ALA A 201 18.16 -5.23 -43.38
CA ALA A 201 18.18 -6.09 -44.56
C ALA A 201 19.35 -5.77 -45.49
N GLU A 202 19.72 -4.49 -45.62
CA GLU A 202 20.90 -4.06 -46.40
C GLU A 202 22.21 -4.56 -45.79
N GLN A 203 22.35 -4.42 -44.47
CA GLN A 203 23.54 -4.90 -43.75
C GLN A 203 23.67 -6.43 -43.87
N LEU A 204 22.55 -7.15 -43.74
CA LEU A 204 22.51 -8.60 -43.96
C LEU A 204 22.89 -8.98 -45.39
N LEU A 205 22.47 -8.19 -46.39
CA LEU A 205 22.83 -8.42 -47.79
C LEU A 205 24.33 -8.29 -48.00
N SER A 206 24.96 -7.29 -47.36
CA SER A 206 26.41 -7.11 -47.39
C SER A 206 27.16 -8.26 -46.70
N TYR A 207 26.68 -8.76 -45.56
CA TYR A 207 27.27 -9.95 -44.92
C TYR A 207 27.16 -11.19 -45.79
N TYR A 208 25.99 -11.40 -46.39
CA TYR A 208 25.73 -12.55 -47.26
C TYR A 208 26.59 -12.51 -48.54
N ASP A 209 26.75 -11.34 -49.15
CA ASP A 209 27.61 -11.15 -50.33
C ASP A 209 29.10 -11.26 -50.00
N GLY A 210 29.54 -10.71 -48.86
CA GLY A 210 30.91 -10.86 -48.38
C GLY A 210 31.30 -12.32 -48.13
N LEU A 211 30.40 -13.11 -47.52
CA LEU A 211 30.60 -14.54 -47.26
C LEU A 211 30.82 -15.31 -48.57
N LEU A 212 29.97 -15.09 -49.57
CA LEU A 212 29.98 -15.83 -50.83
C LEU A 212 30.98 -15.26 -51.87
N GLY A 213 31.48 -14.05 -51.67
CA GLY A 213 32.42 -13.36 -52.57
C GLY A 213 33.91 -13.44 -52.21
N SER A 214 34.26 -13.67 -50.94
CA SER A 214 35.65 -13.64 -50.44
C SER A 214 36.35 -15.01 -50.46
N THR A 215 37.69 -15.02 -50.33
CA THR A 215 38.50 -16.23 -50.09
C THR A 215 38.49 -16.54 -48.61
N LEU A 216 37.88 -17.65 -48.22
CA LEU A 216 37.74 -18.07 -46.82
C LEU A 216 39.06 -18.60 -46.25
N GLU A 217 39.37 -18.20 -45.01
CA GLU A 217 40.46 -18.81 -44.23
C GLU A 217 40.04 -20.20 -43.72
N PRO A 218 40.99 -21.15 -43.56
CA PRO A 218 40.69 -22.51 -43.12
C PRO A 218 40.18 -22.57 -41.67
N LYS A 219 39.49 -23.69 -41.36
CA LYS A 219 38.93 -24.04 -40.04
C LYS A 219 39.85 -23.63 -38.88
N SER A 220 39.27 -23.04 -37.83
CA SER A 220 39.95 -22.94 -36.55
C SER A 220 40.15 -24.35 -35.98
N ASP A 221 41.35 -24.69 -35.51
CA ASP A 221 41.63 -25.98 -34.89
C ASP A 221 40.84 -26.09 -33.57
N GLY A 222 39.66 -26.71 -33.60
CA GLY A 222 38.88 -26.95 -32.37
C GLY A 222 37.37 -27.18 -32.47
N TYR A 223 36.73 -27.09 -33.64
CA TYR A 223 35.27 -27.22 -33.73
C TYR A 223 34.74 -28.65 -33.96
N ASP A 224 33.72 -29.04 -33.20
CA ASP A 224 33.01 -30.33 -33.30
C ASP A 224 31.65 -30.14 -34.02
N LEU A 225 31.61 -30.57 -35.29
CA LEU A 225 30.46 -30.44 -36.19
C LEU A 225 29.36 -31.48 -35.96
N SER A 226 29.52 -32.38 -34.99
CA SER A 226 28.51 -33.42 -34.72
C SER A 226 27.14 -32.86 -34.34
N VAL A 227 27.09 -31.60 -33.90
CA VAL A 227 25.89 -30.95 -33.35
C VAL A 227 24.88 -30.55 -34.43
N THR A 228 25.33 -30.18 -35.63
CA THR A 228 24.39 -29.87 -36.73
C THR A 228 23.86 -31.15 -37.35
N GLY A 229 24.70 -32.20 -37.41
CA GLY A 229 24.38 -33.47 -38.07
C GLY A 229 24.29 -33.35 -39.60
N ASP A 230 24.68 -32.20 -40.16
CA ASP A 230 24.66 -31.91 -41.60
C ASP A 230 25.96 -32.38 -42.27
N ASP A 231 25.83 -32.85 -43.50
CA ASP A 231 26.94 -33.18 -44.39
C ASP A 231 26.90 -32.21 -45.58
N LEU A 232 27.58 -31.07 -45.49
CA LEU A 232 27.59 -29.99 -46.49
C LEU A 232 28.99 -29.65 -47.01
N GLU A 233 30.00 -30.48 -46.71
CA GLU A 233 31.39 -30.24 -47.07
C GLU A 233 31.62 -30.23 -48.60
N ASP A 234 30.84 -31.00 -49.35
CA ASP A 234 30.79 -30.98 -50.81
C ASP A 234 30.38 -29.60 -51.36
N ILE A 235 29.38 -28.95 -50.74
CA ILE A 235 28.92 -27.62 -51.13
C ILE A 235 29.98 -26.57 -50.76
N ASP A 236 30.60 -26.69 -49.59
CA ASP A 236 31.71 -25.83 -49.19
C ASP A 236 32.87 -25.90 -50.18
N LEU A 237 33.26 -27.10 -50.61
CA LEU A 237 34.29 -27.31 -51.63
C LEU A 237 33.91 -26.65 -52.96
N LEU A 238 32.65 -26.78 -53.38
CA LEU A 238 32.13 -26.16 -54.60
C LEU A 238 32.15 -24.62 -54.52
N ILE A 239 31.73 -24.05 -53.39
CA ILE A 239 31.77 -22.58 -53.16
C ILE A 239 33.23 -22.09 -53.20
N ARG A 240 34.14 -22.76 -52.47
CA ARG A 240 35.58 -22.44 -52.41
C ARG A 240 36.29 -22.56 -53.76
N SER A 241 35.87 -23.53 -54.59
CA SER A 241 36.41 -23.69 -55.96
C SER A 241 36.06 -22.53 -56.89
N LYS A 242 35.12 -21.67 -56.50
CA LYS A 242 34.57 -20.55 -57.30
C LYS A 242 34.02 -20.99 -58.65
N VAL A 243 33.56 -22.24 -58.79
CA VAL A 243 33.01 -22.76 -60.06
C VAL A 243 31.85 -21.92 -60.59
N ALA A 244 31.02 -21.35 -59.69
CA ALA A 244 29.92 -20.46 -60.07
C ALA A 244 30.39 -19.08 -60.61
N MET A 245 31.64 -18.70 -60.35
CA MET A 245 32.26 -17.47 -60.86
C MET A 245 32.86 -17.63 -62.26
N ASP A 246 32.96 -18.87 -62.78
CA ASP A 246 33.42 -19.10 -64.14
C ASP A 246 32.42 -18.52 -65.15
N LYS A 247 32.93 -17.92 -66.23
CA LYS A 247 32.10 -17.35 -67.32
C LYS A 247 31.23 -18.41 -68.00
N LYS A 248 31.58 -19.70 -67.90
CA LYS A 248 30.82 -20.84 -68.42
C LYS A 248 29.66 -21.25 -67.51
N TYR A 249 29.63 -20.81 -66.25
CA TYR A 249 28.52 -21.07 -65.36
C TYR A 249 27.29 -20.29 -65.82
N LYS A 250 26.27 -21.02 -66.30
CA LYS A 250 25.06 -20.44 -66.87
C LYS A 250 24.05 -20.14 -65.78
N LEU A 251 23.83 -18.86 -65.47
CA LEU A 251 22.74 -18.37 -64.63
C LEU A 251 21.76 -17.57 -65.49
N LYS A 252 20.45 -17.80 -65.30
CA LYS A 252 19.40 -16.96 -65.89
C LYS A 252 18.54 -16.38 -64.76
N PRO A 253 18.43 -15.05 -64.64
CA PRO A 253 19.02 -14.00 -65.46
C PRO A 253 20.54 -13.87 -65.23
N ASP A 254 21.26 -13.26 -66.18
CA ASP A 254 22.72 -13.06 -66.08
C ASP A 254 23.04 -11.98 -65.05
N LEU A 255 23.09 -12.40 -63.79
CA LEU A 255 23.44 -11.57 -62.66
C LEU A 255 24.90 -11.84 -62.28
N THR A 256 25.69 -10.78 -62.25
CA THR A 256 27.14 -10.81 -62.01
C THR A 256 27.53 -10.73 -60.53
N TYR A 257 26.54 -10.60 -59.63
CA TYR A 257 26.79 -10.54 -58.18
C TYR A 257 27.28 -11.91 -57.65
N PRO A 258 28.41 -11.96 -56.91
CA PRO A 258 28.95 -13.19 -56.37
C PRO A 258 27.94 -13.99 -55.53
N MET A 259 27.17 -13.33 -54.65
CA MET A 259 26.13 -14.03 -53.89
C MET A 259 25.09 -14.72 -54.77
N CYS A 260 24.69 -14.13 -55.90
CA CYS A 260 23.61 -14.67 -56.73
C CYS A 260 24.04 -15.99 -57.38
N ARG A 261 25.28 -16.03 -57.90
CA ARG A 261 25.84 -17.21 -58.56
C ARG A 261 26.12 -18.34 -57.57
N GLN A 262 26.67 -18.02 -56.40
CA GLN A 262 26.94 -19.01 -55.35
C GLN A 262 25.66 -19.48 -54.66
N SER A 263 24.67 -18.61 -54.45
CA SER A 263 23.35 -19.01 -53.95
C SER A 263 22.69 -20.01 -54.89
N HIS A 264 22.77 -19.77 -56.21
CA HIS A 264 22.28 -20.74 -57.20
C HIS A 264 23.00 -22.08 -57.08
N LEU A 265 24.33 -22.08 -56.99
CA LEU A 265 25.12 -23.31 -56.86
C LEU A 265 24.71 -24.09 -55.60
N MET A 266 24.66 -23.41 -54.47
CA MET A 266 24.29 -23.97 -53.17
C MET A 266 22.87 -24.54 -53.20
N MET A 267 21.88 -23.74 -53.61
CA MET A 267 20.46 -24.16 -53.62
C MET A 267 20.19 -25.25 -54.65
N GLN A 268 20.81 -25.19 -55.85
CA GLN A 268 20.69 -26.24 -56.86
C GLN A 268 21.29 -27.56 -56.36
N THR A 269 22.48 -27.51 -55.75
CA THR A 269 23.14 -28.70 -55.20
C THR A 269 22.30 -29.35 -54.10
N ILE A 270 21.64 -28.55 -53.27
CA ILE A 270 20.69 -29.03 -52.26
C ILE A 270 19.43 -29.62 -52.90
N ALA A 271 18.87 -28.96 -53.92
CA ALA A 271 17.66 -29.40 -54.62
C ALA A 271 17.83 -30.73 -55.36
N ASP A 272 19.05 -31.01 -55.84
CA ASP A 272 19.41 -32.21 -56.59
C ASP A 272 19.78 -33.42 -55.69
N ARG A 273 19.96 -33.21 -54.38
CA ARG A 273 20.28 -34.28 -53.44
C ARG A 273 19.15 -35.32 -53.38
N LYS A 274 19.53 -36.60 -53.52
CA LYS A 274 18.61 -37.75 -53.45
C LYS A 274 18.62 -38.35 -52.04
N GLY A 275 17.43 -38.62 -51.49
CA GLY A 275 17.26 -39.23 -50.16
C GLY A 275 16.68 -38.27 -49.13
N LYS A 276 16.50 -38.75 -47.89
CA LYS A 276 16.07 -37.88 -46.77
C LYS A 276 17.23 -37.00 -46.33
N TRP A 277 16.97 -35.71 -46.17
CA TRP A 277 17.92 -34.78 -45.55
C TRP A 277 18.25 -35.22 -44.12
N LYS A 278 19.51 -35.05 -43.73
CA LYS A 278 20.05 -35.41 -42.41
C LYS A 278 20.83 -34.20 -41.91
N GLY A 279 20.54 -33.79 -40.68
CA GLY A 279 21.09 -32.60 -40.06
C GLY A 279 20.13 -31.42 -40.05
N PHE A 280 20.39 -30.47 -39.17
CA PHE A 280 19.52 -29.33 -38.89
C PHE A 280 19.33 -28.42 -40.11
N TYR A 281 20.40 -27.97 -40.76
CA TYR A 281 20.34 -26.97 -41.83
C TYR A 281 19.66 -27.53 -43.07
N THR A 282 19.95 -28.77 -43.46
CA THR A 282 19.32 -29.41 -44.61
C THR A 282 17.86 -29.77 -44.36
N THR A 283 17.49 -30.20 -43.15
CA THR A 283 16.08 -30.46 -42.82
C THR A 283 15.26 -29.17 -42.64
N THR A 284 15.87 -28.10 -42.14
CA THR A 284 15.19 -26.82 -41.88
C THR A 284 15.12 -25.94 -43.14
N TYR A 285 16.20 -25.83 -43.91
CA TYR A 285 16.31 -24.89 -45.04
C TYR A 285 16.29 -25.57 -46.42
N GLY A 286 16.60 -26.87 -46.50
CA GLY A 286 16.51 -27.64 -47.72
C GLY A 286 15.13 -27.62 -48.40
N PRO A 287 13.99 -27.77 -47.68
CA PRO A 287 12.66 -27.79 -48.28
C PRO A 287 12.38 -26.54 -49.13
N ILE A 288 12.65 -25.37 -48.56
CA ILE A 288 12.40 -24.10 -49.22
C ILE A 288 13.42 -23.82 -50.32
N ALA A 289 14.69 -24.20 -50.12
CA ALA A 289 15.70 -24.08 -51.16
C ALA A 289 15.32 -24.91 -52.40
N LYS A 290 14.88 -26.16 -52.18
CA LYS A 290 14.39 -27.04 -53.24
C LYS A 290 13.14 -26.48 -53.91
N ALA A 291 12.16 -26.02 -53.16
CA ALA A 291 10.94 -25.44 -53.72
C ALA A 291 11.23 -24.19 -54.56
N ILE A 292 12.15 -23.32 -54.13
CA ILE A 292 12.59 -22.15 -54.91
C ILE A 292 13.16 -22.57 -56.27
N MET A 293 13.93 -23.67 -56.31
CA MET A 293 14.53 -24.18 -57.55
C MET A 293 13.48 -24.89 -58.44
N ASP A 294 12.74 -25.83 -57.87
CA ASP A 294 11.78 -26.68 -58.59
C ASP A 294 10.61 -25.86 -59.17
N ASP A 295 10.12 -24.84 -58.45
CA ASP A 295 9.03 -23.96 -58.90
C ASP A 295 9.51 -22.81 -59.81
N GLY A 296 10.79 -22.78 -60.17
CA GLY A 296 11.39 -21.75 -61.01
C GLY A 296 11.39 -20.35 -60.38
N LYS A 297 11.42 -20.26 -59.04
CA LYS A 297 11.32 -19.01 -58.28
C LYS A 297 12.66 -18.36 -57.95
N PHE A 298 13.77 -18.98 -58.31
CA PHE A 298 15.12 -18.48 -58.03
C PHE A 298 15.37 -17.05 -58.53
N GLU A 299 14.92 -16.70 -59.74
CA GLU A 299 15.07 -15.33 -60.27
C GLU A 299 14.34 -14.30 -59.39
N GLY A 300 13.12 -14.63 -58.94
CA GLY A 300 12.35 -13.78 -58.03
C GLY A 300 13.00 -13.66 -56.64
N PHE A 301 13.58 -14.75 -56.12
CA PHE A 301 14.37 -14.77 -54.89
C PHE A 301 15.55 -13.79 -54.96
N VAL A 302 16.29 -13.80 -56.06
CA VAL A 302 17.46 -12.93 -56.21
C VAL A 302 17.06 -11.45 -56.22
N TYR A 303 16.03 -11.08 -56.98
CA TYR A 303 15.55 -9.68 -56.97
C TYR A 303 14.94 -9.28 -55.63
N HIS A 304 14.33 -10.22 -54.90
CA HIS A 304 13.88 -10.00 -53.53
C HIS A 304 15.04 -9.66 -52.60
N CYS A 305 16.13 -10.44 -52.60
CA CYS A 305 17.31 -10.16 -51.79
C CYS A 305 17.95 -8.80 -52.15
N LEU A 306 18.10 -8.54 -53.46
CA LEU A 306 18.67 -7.30 -53.97
C LEU A 306 17.81 -6.05 -53.68
N SER A 307 16.52 -6.22 -53.37
CA SER A 307 15.62 -5.11 -53.03
C SER A 307 16.02 -4.34 -51.78
N ALA A 308 16.88 -4.93 -50.94
CA ALA A 308 17.42 -4.29 -49.75
C ALA A 308 18.64 -3.38 -50.02
N SER A 309 19.23 -3.43 -51.21
CA SER A 309 20.43 -2.63 -51.53
C SER A 309 20.12 -1.14 -51.70
N SER A 310 20.97 -0.26 -51.19
CA SER A 310 20.93 1.18 -51.52
C SER A 310 21.67 1.56 -52.81
N ASP A 311 22.33 0.61 -53.48
CA ASP A 311 23.03 0.84 -54.75
C ASP A 311 22.03 1.23 -55.85
N ARG A 312 22.26 2.39 -56.49
CA ARG A 312 21.37 2.96 -57.52
C ARG A 312 21.23 2.07 -58.76
N THR A 313 22.28 1.34 -59.11
CA THR A 313 22.28 0.41 -60.25
C THR A 313 21.44 -0.81 -59.93
N ILE A 314 21.60 -1.37 -58.73
CA ILE A 314 20.84 -2.53 -58.26
C ILE A 314 19.36 -2.17 -58.09
N THR A 315 19.05 -1.06 -57.42
CA THR A 315 17.66 -0.59 -57.24
C THR A 315 16.98 -0.32 -58.58
N GLY A 316 17.66 0.29 -59.55
CA GLY A 316 17.13 0.45 -60.91
C GLY A 316 16.87 -0.88 -61.63
N MET A 317 17.67 -1.91 -61.36
CA MET A 317 17.46 -3.27 -61.89
C MET A 317 16.30 -4.00 -61.21
N VAL A 318 16.17 -3.88 -59.88
CA VAL A 318 15.06 -4.44 -59.11
C VAL A 318 13.74 -3.79 -59.53
N GLU A 319 13.70 -2.47 -59.72
CA GLU A 319 12.48 -1.75 -60.13
C GLU A 319 11.96 -2.21 -61.50
N LYS A 320 12.87 -2.47 -62.46
CA LYS A 320 12.52 -3.06 -63.76
C LYS A 320 11.93 -4.48 -63.65
N ASN A 321 12.19 -5.18 -62.55
CA ASN A 321 11.75 -6.56 -62.30
C ASN A 321 10.77 -6.65 -61.11
N LYS A 322 10.13 -5.55 -60.71
CA LYS A 322 9.25 -5.52 -59.52
C LYS A 322 8.08 -6.50 -59.57
N SER A 323 7.58 -6.84 -60.77
CA SER A 323 6.54 -7.86 -60.94
C SER A 323 7.01 -9.23 -60.49
N LYS A 324 8.28 -9.59 -60.78
CA LYS A 324 8.90 -10.85 -60.34
C LYS A 324 9.11 -10.87 -58.82
N VAL A 325 9.46 -9.72 -58.23
CA VAL A 325 9.56 -9.59 -56.76
C VAL A 325 8.20 -9.79 -56.10
N LEU A 326 7.14 -9.16 -56.64
CA LEU A 326 5.78 -9.32 -56.12
C LEU A 326 5.29 -10.76 -56.27
N GLU A 327 5.49 -11.39 -57.43
CA GLU A 327 5.16 -12.79 -57.66
C GLU A 327 5.89 -13.70 -56.67
N PHE A 328 7.18 -13.47 -56.46
CA PHE A 328 7.97 -14.20 -55.48
C PHE A 328 7.45 -14.02 -54.06
N ARG A 329 7.16 -12.79 -53.62
CA ARG A 329 6.64 -12.53 -52.27
C ARG A 329 5.27 -13.18 -52.04
N THR A 330 4.38 -13.17 -53.03
CA THR A 330 3.09 -13.88 -52.97
C THR A 330 3.29 -15.39 -52.87
N TRP A 331 4.17 -15.95 -53.70
CA TRP A 331 4.53 -17.37 -53.63
C TRP A 331 5.15 -17.72 -52.28
N LEU A 332 6.10 -16.92 -51.80
CA LEU A 332 6.79 -17.12 -50.54
C LEU A 332 5.82 -17.08 -49.37
N GLY A 333 4.90 -16.10 -49.34
CA GLY A 333 3.86 -16.03 -48.33
C GLY A 333 2.96 -17.26 -48.32
N THR A 334 2.56 -17.75 -49.49
CA THR A 334 1.76 -18.98 -49.63
C THR A 334 2.56 -20.23 -49.23
N TYR A 335 3.84 -20.29 -49.59
CA TYR A 335 4.72 -21.41 -49.28
C TYR A 335 4.96 -21.51 -47.78
N MET A 336 5.31 -20.38 -47.14
CA MET A 336 5.43 -20.27 -45.69
C MET A 336 4.09 -20.69 -45.08
N GLN A 337 3.00 -19.98 -45.40
CA GLN A 337 1.58 -20.40 -45.42
C GLN A 337 1.28 -21.89 -45.13
N GLN A 338 1.72 -22.75 -46.04
CA GLN A 338 1.29 -24.15 -46.07
C GLN A 338 2.25 -25.09 -45.34
N ASN A 339 3.53 -24.74 -45.31
CA ASN A 339 4.57 -25.63 -44.79
C ASN A 339 5.00 -25.30 -43.35
N HIS A 340 4.42 -24.24 -42.77
CA HIS A 340 4.88 -23.66 -41.51
C HIS A 340 4.02 -23.86 -40.27
N LEU A 341 2.87 -24.48 -40.46
CA LEU A 341 1.95 -24.65 -39.36
C LEU A 341 2.45 -25.78 -38.45
N MET A 342 3.31 -26.69 -38.91
CA MET A 342 3.69 -27.89 -38.17
C MET A 342 5.20 -27.98 -37.94
N PHE A 343 5.62 -27.91 -36.68
CA PHE A 343 7.02 -28.11 -36.28
C PHE A 343 7.12 -28.85 -34.94
N PRO A 344 8.17 -29.65 -34.72
CA PRO A 344 8.41 -30.26 -33.42
C PRO A 344 9.15 -29.29 -32.49
N GLU A 345 8.73 -29.18 -31.22
CA GLU A 345 9.42 -28.34 -30.22
C GLU A 345 10.82 -28.87 -29.85
N THR A 346 10.99 -30.19 -29.92
CA THR A 346 12.25 -30.88 -29.63
C THR A 346 12.66 -31.75 -30.80
N GLU A 347 13.95 -32.00 -30.91
CA GLU A 347 14.46 -32.92 -31.94
C GLU A 347 13.81 -34.30 -31.82
N GLY A 348 13.20 -34.78 -32.91
CA GLY A 348 12.48 -36.07 -32.94
C GLY A 348 11.13 -36.08 -32.22
N GLY A 349 10.62 -34.92 -31.76
CA GLY A 349 9.28 -34.78 -31.19
C GLY A 349 8.16 -34.86 -32.24
N PRO A 350 6.89 -34.96 -31.82
CA PRO A 350 5.75 -34.90 -32.74
C PRO A 350 5.61 -33.51 -33.36
N ASP A 351 5.11 -33.45 -34.59
CA ASP A 351 4.77 -32.19 -35.24
C ASP A 351 3.58 -31.52 -34.52
N LEU A 352 3.73 -30.25 -34.16
CA LEU A 352 2.70 -29.46 -33.47
C LEU A 352 2.25 -28.29 -34.34
N LEU A 353 0.95 -28.00 -34.32
CA LEU A 353 0.35 -26.85 -34.95
C LEU A 353 0.76 -25.57 -34.20
N HIS A 354 1.37 -24.59 -34.87
CA HIS A 354 1.79 -23.30 -34.32
C HIS A 354 0.97 -22.16 -34.94
N HIS A 355 0.61 -21.16 -34.13
CA HIS A 355 -0.07 -19.94 -34.57
C HIS A 355 0.83 -18.73 -34.34
N TYR A 356 0.99 -17.89 -35.35
CA TYR A 356 1.77 -16.65 -35.29
C TYR A 356 0.89 -15.44 -35.62
N ASN A 357 1.25 -14.25 -35.11
CA ASN A 357 0.64 -12.98 -35.54
C ASN A 357 1.34 -12.39 -36.77
N ASP A 358 0.88 -11.24 -37.26
CA ASP A 358 1.47 -10.53 -38.41
C ASP A 358 2.92 -10.05 -38.18
N ASP A 359 3.31 -9.88 -36.91
CA ASP A 359 4.68 -9.53 -36.50
C ASP A 359 5.58 -10.77 -36.30
N ASN A 360 5.06 -11.97 -36.60
CA ASN A 360 5.70 -13.27 -36.42
C ASN A 360 6.00 -13.66 -34.95
N ASP A 361 5.26 -13.10 -34.00
CA ASP A 361 5.27 -13.56 -32.61
C ASP A 361 4.41 -14.82 -32.48
N LEU A 362 4.87 -15.79 -31.69
CA LEU A 362 4.16 -17.03 -31.42
C LEU A 362 2.96 -16.76 -30.50
N LEU A 363 1.75 -17.04 -30.99
CA LEU A 363 0.49 -16.91 -30.25
C LEU A 363 0.02 -18.20 -29.59
N GLY A 364 0.53 -19.35 -30.02
CA GLY A 364 0.22 -20.62 -29.36
C GLY A 364 0.60 -21.83 -30.20
N PHE A 365 0.62 -22.99 -29.55
CA PHE A 365 0.90 -24.25 -30.23
C PHE A 365 0.28 -25.45 -29.49
N GLY A 366 0.07 -26.54 -30.24
CA GLY A 366 -0.43 -27.82 -29.74
C GLY A 366 -0.77 -28.78 -30.88
N PRO A 367 -1.31 -29.98 -30.60
CA PRO A 367 -1.72 -30.91 -31.66
C PRO A 367 -2.83 -30.31 -32.54
N GLY A 368 -2.84 -30.62 -33.83
CA GLY A 368 -3.85 -30.10 -34.75
C GLY A 368 -3.62 -30.49 -36.20
N ASP A 369 -4.52 -30.01 -37.06
CA ASP A 369 -4.45 -30.20 -38.51
C ASP A 369 -4.07 -28.88 -39.20
N ALA A 370 -2.92 -28.88 -39.86
CA ALA A 370 -2.38 -27.73 -40.58
C ALA A 370 -3.23 -27.25 -41.78
N LYS A 371 -3.97 -28.14 -42.43
CA LYS A 371 -4.76 -27.81 -43.62
C LYS A 371 -6.06 -27.12 -43.25
N THR A 372 -6.67 -27.56 -42.15
CA THR A 372 -7.96 -27.01 -41.68
C THR A 372 -7.76 -25.92 -40.62
N GLY A 373 -6.59 -25.85 -39.98
CA GLY A 373 -6.32 -25.00 -38.82
C GLY A 373 -6.99 -25.50 -37.55
N LEU A 374 -7.45 -26.76 -37.51
CA LEU A 374 -8.20 -27.32 -36.39
C LEU A 374 -7.26 -27.70 -35.23
N SER A 375 -7.44 -27.06 -34.08
CA SER A 375 -6.73 -27.36 -32.82
C SER A 375 -7.33 -28.57 -32.10
N THR A 376 -6.51 -29.49 -31.61
CA THR A 376 -6.93 -30.67 -30.83
C THR A 376 -5.97 -30.93 -29.66
N GLY A 377 -6.41 -31.65 -28.63
CA GLY A 377 -5.55 -32.01 -27.51
C GLY A 377 -5.08 -30.80 -26.70
N MET A 378 -3.95 -30.92 -25.99
CA MET A 378 -3.43 -29.88 -25.11
C MET A 378 -2.74 -28.75 -25.87
N TRP A 379 -3.12 -27.52 -25.55
CA TRP A 379 -2.60 -26.31 -26.17
C TRP A 379 -2.03 -25.35 -25.13
N THR A 380 -0.95 -24.67 -25.51
CA THR A 380 -0.40 -23.51 -24.80
C THR A 380 -0.56 -22.29 -25.69
N VAL A 381 -1.16 -21.24 -25.16
CA VAL A 381 -1.46 -19.99 -25.86
C VAL A 381 -0.65 -18.87 -25.21
N TYR A 382 -0.19 -17.92 -26.00
CA TYR A 382 0.65 -16.80 -25.58
C TYR A 382 -0.02 -15.44 -25.88
N HIS A 383 0.32 -14.44 -25.07
CA HIS A 383 0.16 -13.03 -25.40
C HIS A 383 1.19 -12.61 -26.45
N SER A 384 0.98 -11.49 -27.13
CA SER A 384 1.95 -10.96 -28.11
C SER A 384 3.31 -10.62 -27.50
N ASN A 385 3.39 -10.42 -26.18
CA ASN A 385 4.66 -10.24 -25.49
C ASN A 385 5.43 -11.55 -25.20
N GLY A 386 4.84 -12.71 -25.52
CA GLY A 386 5.42 -14.03 -25.32
C GLY A 386 5.19 -14.66 -23.95
N ARG A 387 4.40 -14.04 -23.06
CA ARG A 387 3.93 -14.69 -21.82
C ARG A 387 2.77 -15.62 -22.12
N ILE A 388 2.61 -16.69 -21.34
CA ILE A 388 1.45 -17.59 -21.46
C ILE A 388 0.18 -16.76 -21.21
N SER A 389 -0.82 -16.90 -22.09
CA SER A 389 -2.16 -16.31 -21.96
C SER A 389 -3.20 -17.34 -21.56
N GLY A 390 -3.00 -18.60 -21.94
CA GLY A 390 -3.88 -19.68 -21.52
C GLY A 390 -3.36 -21.07 -21.84
N GLN A 391 -3.87 -22.06 -21.14
CA GLN A 391 -3.50 -23.47 -21.31
C GLN A 391 -4.72 -24.36 -21.05
N GLY A 392 -4.95 -25.33 -21.93
CA GLY A 392 -6.08 -26.26 -21.82
C GLY A 392 -6.26 -27.13 -23.05
N ALA A 393 -7.29 -27.98 -23.05
CA ALA A 393 -7.51 -28.95 -24.12
C ALA A 393 -8.62 -28.53 -25.10
N PHE A 394 -8.47 -28.91 -26.36
CA PHE A 394 -9.51 -28.95 -27.37
C PHE A 394 -9.93 -30.40 -27.66
N ASN A 395 -11.22 -30.64 -27.88
CA ASN A 395 -11.74 -31.93 -28.31
C ASN A 395 -11.54 -32.13 -29.83
N ASP A 396 -11.96 -33.28 -30.36
CA ASP A 396 -11.80 -33.62 -31.79
C ASP A 396 -12.60 -32.71 -32.74
N ALA A 397 -13.58 -31.95 -32.21
CA ALA A 397 -14.35 -30.96 -32.96
C ALA A 397 -13.73 -29.56 -32.93
N GLY A 398 -12.61 -29.37 -32.22
CA GLY A 398 -11.97 -28.07 -32.04
C GLY A 398 -12.59 -27.20 -30.93
N ASP A 399 -13.48 -27.75 -30.12
CA ASP A 399 -14.08 -27.05 -28.99
C ASP A 399 -13.27 -27.23 -27.71
N ARG A 400 -13.17 -26.17 -26.89
CA ARG A 400 -12.53 -26.24 -25.57
C ARG A 400 -13.21 -27.30 -24.69
N THR A 401 -12.41 -28.09 -23.99
CA THR A 401 -12.85 -29.13 -23.07
C THR A 401 -11.93 -29.24 -21.85
N GLY A 402 -12.46 -29.66 -20.70
CA GLY A 402 -11.72 -29.81 -19.46
C GLY A 402 -11.31 -28.49 -18.82
N LYS A 403 -10.32 -28.54 -17.92
CA LYS A 403 -9.82 -27.35 -17.22
C LYS A 403 -9.02 -26.47 -18.19
N TRP A 404 -9.37 -25.19 -18.22
CA TRP A 404 -8.58 -24.14 -18.83
C TRP A 404 -8.11 -23.17 -17.75
N THR A 405 -6.84 -22.80 -17.80
CA THR A 405 -6.21 -21.78 -16.96
C THR A 405 -5.76 -20.64 -17.85
N TYR A 406 -5.97 -19.40 -17.41
CA TYR A 406 -5.63 -18.18 -18.14
C TYR A 406 -4.77 -17.27 -17.27
N TRP A 407 -3.86 -16.55 -17.91
CA TRP A 407 -2.98 -15.58 -17.27
C TRP A 407 -3.07 -14.25 -18.01
N ASP A 408 -2.90 -13.15 -17.27
CA ASP A 408 -2.88 -11.82 -17.86
C ASP A 408 -1.58 -11.57 -18.64
N SER A 409 -1.50 -10.42 -19.34
CA SER A 409 -0.27 -10.03 -20.07
C SER A 409 0.93 -9.77 -19.15
N MET A 410 0.71 -9.68 -17.84
CA MET A 410 1.73 -9.52 -16.80
C MET A 410 2.22 -10.86 -16.24
N GLY A 411 1.62 -11.98 -16.66
CA GLY A 411 1.94 -13.33 -16.21
C GLY A 411 1.29 -13.71 -14.88
N ASN A 412 0.41 -12.87 -14.35
CA ASN A 412 -0.37 -13.21 -13.16
C ASN A 412 -1.49 -14.18 -13.54
N LEU A 413 -1.79 -15.13 -12.66
CA LEU A 413 -2.95 -15.99 -12.83
C LEU A 413 -4.21 -15.10 -12.88
N ASP A 414 -4.99 -15.20 -13.94
CA ASP A 414 -6.15 -14.35 -14.18
C ASP A 414 -7.44 -15.12 -13.88
N SER A 415 -7.61 -16.30 -14.48
CA SER A 415 -8.82 -17.09 -14.32
C SER A 415 -8.65 -18.58 -14.60
N GLU A 416 -9.55 -19.39 -14.02
CA GLU A 416 -9.64 -20.83 -14.25
C GLU A 416 -11.11 -21.26 -14.37
N GLY A 417 -11.38 -22.23 -15.26
CA GLY A 417 -12.71 -22.80 -15.40
C GLY A 417 -12.73 -24.10 -16.19
N ASN A 418 -13.78 -24.89 -16.00
CA ASN A 418 -14.00 -26.12 -16.77
C ASN A 418 -14.90 -25.85 -17.97
N PHE A 419 -14.53 -26.41 -19.12
CA PHE A 419 -15.28 -26.31 -20.37
C PHE A 419 -15.83 -27.69 -20.76
N GLN A 420 -17.05 -27.69 -21.32
CA GLN A 420 -17.66 -28.83 -21.97
C GLN A 420 -18.24 -28.38 -23.31
N ASN A 421 -17.70 -28.93 -24.41
CA ASN A 421 -18.08 -28.59 -25.79
C ASN A 421 -18.11 -27.06 -26.02
N GLY A 422 -17.02 -26.39 -25.64
CA GLY A 422 -16.82 -24.95 -25.87
C GLY A 422 -17.56 -24.04 -24.89
N LYS A 423 -18.40 -24.57 -23.99
CA LYS A 423 -19.15 -23.80 -22.99
C LYS A 423 -18.59 -24.04 -21.59
N VAL A 424 -18.56 -22.99 -20.77
CA VAL A 424 -18.14 -23.09 -19.38
C VAL A 424 -19.21 -23.81 -18.55
N GLU A 425 -18.78 -24.74 -17.69
CA GLU A 425 -19.64 -25.51 -16.78
C GLU A 425 -18.91 -25.73 -15.44
N GLY A 426 -19.60 -25.56 -14.31
CA GLY A 426 -19.02 -25.67 -12.97
C GLY A 426 -18.53 -24.33 -12.42
N VAL A 427 -17.47 -24.35 -11.60
CA VAL A 427 -16.98 -23.14 -10.92
C VAL A 427 -15.94 -22.44 -11.78
N ILE A 428 -16.18 -21.14 -12.03
CA ILE A 428 -15.17 -20.21 -12.54
C ILE A 428 -14.48 -19.57 -11.34
N LEU A 429 -13.16 -19.49 -11.38
CA LEU A 429 -12.33 -18.80 -10.40
C LEU A 429 -11.60 -17.67 -11.12
N ASN A 430 -11.72 -16.45 -10.61
CA ASN A 430 -10.94 -15.31 -11.08
C ASN A 430 -10.00 -14.88 -9.96
N TYR A 431 -8.81 -14.43 -10.32
CA TYR A 431 -7.72 -14.12 -9.39
C TYR A 431 -7.30 -12.66 -9.53
N GLN A 432 -6.78 -12.12 -8.44
CA GLN A 432 -6.16 -10.81 -8.39
C GLN A 432 -4.70 -10.91 -8.86
N PRO A 433 -4.03 -9.80 -9.24
CA PRO A 433 -2.60 -9.80 -9.54
C PRO A 433 -1.72 -10.36 -8.41
N SER A 434 -2.17 -10.27 -7.16
CA SER A 434 -1.53 -10.86 -5.98
C SER A 434 -1.55 -12.40 -5.95
N GLY A 435 -2.37 -13.04 -6.80
CA GLY A 435 -2.61 -14.49 -6.84
C GLY A 435 -3.72 -14.97 -5.91
N CYS A 436 -4.30 -14.10 -5.09
CA CYS A 436 -5.47 -14.41 -4.28
C CYS A 436 -6.74 -14.47 -5.16
N LEU A 437 -7.76 -15.22 -4.74
CA LEU A 437 -9.06 -15.20 -5.42
C LEU A 437 -9.62 -13.77 -5.41
N MET A 438 -10.11 -13.32 -6.56
CA MET A 438 -10.90 -12.10 -6.71
C MET A 438 -12.38 -12.42 -6.56
N ASP A 439 -12.83 -13.42 -7.31
CA ASP A 439 -14.20 -13.91 -7.27
C ASP A 439 -14.31 -15.37 -7.74
N SER A 440 -15.43 -16.00 -7.42
CA SER A 440 -15.77 -17.34 -7.85
C SER A 440 -17.25 -17.41 -8.19
N THR A 441 -17.62 -18.01 -9.32
CA THR A 441 -19.01 -18.09 -9.78
C THR A 441 -19.35 -19.50 -10.26
N THR A 442 -20.49 -20.04 -9.80
CA THR A 442 -21.00 -21.34 -10.28
C THR A 442 -21.87 -21.16 -11.54
N ILE A 443 -21.53 -21.88 -12.61
CA ILE A 443 -22.26 -21.94 -13.88
C ILE A 443 -22.85 -23.34 -14.05
N ARG A 444 -24.14 -23.41 -14.41
CA ARG A 444 -24.80 -24.63 -14.87
C ARG A 444 -25.60 -24.35 -16.14
N SER A 445 -25.45 -25.21 -17.14
CA SER A 445 -26.13 -25.06 -18.44
C SER A 445 -25.96 -23.66 -19.05
N GLY A 446 -24.78 -23.07 -18.90
CA GLY A 446 -24.44 -21.75 -19.40
C GLY A 446 -25.05 -20.55 -18.65
N LYS A 447 -25.70 -20.77 -17.49
CA LYS A 447 -26.25 -19.71 -16.64
C LYS A 447 -25.65 -19.75 -15.24
N ARG A 448 -25.58 -18.60 -14.56
CA ARG A 448 -25.21 -18.56 -13.13
C ARG A 448 -26.25 -19.29 -12.29
N GLU A 449 -25.82 -20.29 -11.54
CA GLU A 449 -26.70 -21.09 -10.69
C GLU A 449 -25.93 -21.64 -9.47
N GLY A 450 -26.29 -21.16 -8.28
CA GLY A 450 -25.57 -21.43 -7.03
C GLY A 450 -24.92 -20.18 -6.45
N LEU A 451 -23.82 -20.38 -5.72
CA LEU A 451 -23.10 -19.28 -5.07
C LEU A 451 -22.16 -18.56 -6.05
N ALA A 452 -22.13 -17.25 -5.93
CA ALA A 452 -21.10 -16.38 -6.45
C ALA A 452 -20.48 -15.57 -5.31
N CYS A 453 -19.17 -15.65 -5.12
CA CYS A 453 -18.47 -14.99 -4.04
C CYS A 453 -17.39 -14.04 -4.57
N SER A 454 -17.19 -12.91 -3.91
CA SER A 454 -16.02 -12.04 -4.05
C SER A 454 -15.15 -12.13 -2.79
N TYR A 455 -13.88 -11.75 -2.91
CA TYR A 455 -12.88 -11.92 -1.86
C TYR A 455 -12.06 -10.63 -1.66
N TYR A 456 -11.47 -10.48 -0.47
CA TYR A 456 -10.51 -9.46 -0.10
C TYR A 456 -9.12 -9.75 -0.69
N GLU A 457 -8.20 -8.79 -0.61
CA GLU A 457 -6.87 -8.86 -1.23
C GLU A 457 -6.04 -10.07 -0.78
N LEU A 458 -6.21 -10.51 0.47
CA LEU A 458 -5.54 -11.70 1.03
C LEU A 458 -6.49 -12.90 1.17
N GLY A 459 -7.50 -13.00 0.29
CA GLY A 459 -8.29 -14.22 0.08
C GLY A 459 -9.46 -14.45 1.04
N GLY A 460 -9.69 -13.58 2.03
CA GLY A 460 -10.89 -13.64 2.88
C GLY A 460 -12.16 -13.42 2.06
N ARG A 461 -13.24 -14.17 2.31
CA ARG A 461 -14.53 -13.90 1.64
C ARG A 461 -14.98 -12.49 1.97
N ARG A 462 -15.49 -11.76 0.97
CA ARG A 462 -16.02 -10.40 1.13
C ARG A 462 -17.53 -10.40 0.97
N THR A 463 -18.05 -10.95 -0.12
CA THR A 463 -19.49 -11.09 -0.35
C THR A 463 -19.80 -12.44 -0.96
N CYS A 464 -20.92 -13.08 -0.60
CA CYS A 464 -21.44 -14.24 -1.32
C CYS A 464 -22.92 -14.04 -1.61
N LYS A 465 -23.31 -14.16 -2.88
CA LYS A 465 -24.68 -14.02 -3.39
C LYS A 465 -25.17 -15.34 -3.97
N THR A 466 -26.46 -15.60 -3.85
CA THR A 466 -27.10 -16.78 -4.45
C THR A 466 -27.79 -16.42 -5.76
N ALA A 467 -27.50 -17.17 -6.83
CA ALA A 467 -28.16 -17.07 -8.12
C ALA A 467 -29.01 -18.31 -8.43
N LYS A 468 -30.17 -18.11 -9.04
CA LYS A 468 -31.04 -19.15 -9.59
C LYS A 468 -31.36 -18.82 -11.04
N VAL A 469 -30.95 -19.68 -11.97
CA VAL A 469 -31.21 -19.55 -13.41
C VAL A 469 -30.79 -18.18 -13.98
N GLY A 470 -29.65 -17.65 -13.52
CA GLY A 470 -29.08 -16.37 -13.96
C GLY A 470 -29.46 -15.16 -13.11
N GLU A 471 -30.55 -15.25 -12.34
CA GLU A 471 -31.09 -14.18 -11.50
C GLU A 471 -30.57 -14.26 -10.07
N TRP A 472 -30.25 -13.12 -9.46
CA TRP A 472 -29.87 -13.06 -8.05
C TRP A 472 -31.09 -13.27 -7.18
N THR A 473 -31.23 -14.44 -6.57
CA THR A 473 -32.37 -14.78 -5.73
C THR A 473 -31.96 -15.79 -4.66
N GLY A 474 -32.12 -15.41 -3.40
CA GLY A 474 -31.78 -16.20 -2.23
C GLY A 474 -30.88 -15.46 -1.24
N PRO A 475 -30.34 -16.17 -0.24
CA PRO A 475 -29.55 -15.55 0.82
C PRO A 475 -28.25 -14.96 0.29
N THR A 476 -27.88 -13.83 0.89
CA THR A 476 -26.67 -13.07 0.61
C THR A 476 -25.97 -12.72 1.91
N TRP A 477 -24.64 -12.82 1.89
CA TRP A 477 -23.79 -12.52 3.04
C TRP A 477 -22.66 -11.58 2.64
N GLU A 478 -22.33 -10.66 3.54
CA GLU A 478 -21.07 -9.91 3.50
C GLU A 478 -20.31 -10.24 4.78
N TYR A 479 -18.99 -10.26 4.70
CA TYR A 479 -18.13 -10.79 5.75
C TYR A 479 -17.11 -9.74 6.17
N PHE A 480 -16.74 -9.76 7.45
CA PHE A 480 -15.51 -9.13 7.89
C PHE A 480 -14.30 -9.80 7.23
N PRO A 481 -13.17 -9.09 7.04
CA PRO A 481 -11.97 -9.68 6.42
C PRO A 481 -11.43 -10.94 7.11
N SER A 482 -11.62 -11.06 8.43
CA SER A 482 -11.27 -12.26 9.19
C SER A 482 -12.27 -13.42 9.08
N GLY A 483 -13.39 -13.26 8.37
CA GLY A 483 -14.33 -14.33 8.05
C GLY A 483 -15.68 -14.34 8.78
N PRO A 484 -15.91 -13.69 9.96
CA PRO A 484 -17.25 -13.59 10.52
C PRO A 484 -18.22 -12.87 9.57
N VAL A 485 -19.50 -13.29 9.55
CA VAL A 485 -20.55 -12.59 8.79
C VAL A 485 -20.72 -11.20 9.39
N GLN A 486 -20.72 -10.18 8.53
CA GLN A 486 -21.01 -8.79 8.85
C GLN A 486 -22.44 -8.41 8.45
N TRP A 487 -22.91 -8.86 7.29
CA TRP A 487 -24.27 -8.65 6.81
C TRP A 487 -24.92 -9.96 6.39
N SER A 488 -26.22 -10.10 6.65
CA SER A 488 -27.04 -11.19 6.16
C SER A 488 -28.41 -10.65 5.73
N TYR A 489 -28.81 -10.93 4.49
CA TYR A 489 -30.10 -10.52 3.91
C TYR A 489 -30.49 -11.42 2.74
N GLU A 490 -31.70 -11.25 2.21
CA GLU A 490 -32.20 -12.01 1.05
C GLU A 490 -32.36 -11.11 -0.17
N LEU A 491 -31.98 -11.62 -1.34
CA LEU A 491 -32.25 -10.98 -2.63
C LEU A 491 -33.41 -11.68 -3.33
N VAL A 492 -34.26 -10.90 -4.00
CA VAL A 492 -35.30 -11.37 -4.91
C VAL A 492 -35.18 -10.57 -6.21
N ASN A 493 -34.89 -11.25 -7.32
CA ASN A 493 -34.62 -10.62 -8.63
C ASN A 493 -33.59 -9.48 -8.57
N GLY A 494 -32.52 -9.65 -7.78
CA GLY A 494 -31.46 -8.65 -7.62
C GLY A 494 -31.66 -7.62 -6.53
N ASN A 495 -32.88 -7.48 -5.99
CA ASN A 495 -33.19 -6.47 -4.99
C ASN A 495 -33.28 -7.09 -3.60
N THR A 496 -32.86 -6.36 -2.58
CA THR A 496 -32.96 -6.71 -1.17
C THR A 496 -34.42 -6.72 -0.74
N GLU A 497 -34.88 -7.83 -0.16
CA GLU A 497 -36.25 -8.04 0.26
C GLU A 497 -36.29 -8.66 1.66
N GLY A 498 -37.18 -8.16 2.52
CA GLY A 498 -37.37 -8.70 3.87
C GLY A 498 -36.36 -8.16 4.90
N SER A 499 -36.05 -8.97 5.91
CA SER A 499 -35.21 -8.55 7.03
C SER A 499 -33.72 -8.61 6.66
N ALA A 500 -32.99 -7.54 7.00
CA ALA A 500 -31.53 -7.48 6.92
C ALA A 500 -30.95 -7.29 8.32
N THR A 501 -29.87 -8.02 8.62
CA THR A 501 -29.14 -7.92 9.88
C THR A 501 -27.68 -7.60 9.61
N GLN A 502 -27.12 -6.69 10.39
CA GLN A 502 -25.69 -6.43 10.46
C GLN A 502 -25.17 -6.75 11.86
N THR A 503 -23.98 -7.32 11.95
CA THR A 503 -23.30 -7.69 13.20
C THR A 503 -21.97 -6.97 13.36
N TYR A 504 -21.49 -6.92 14.60
CA TYR A 504 -20.09 -6.66 14.93
C TYR A 504 -19.24 -7.92 14.71
N ALA A 505 -17.92 -7.79 14.75
CA ALA A 505 -16.99 -8.90 14.51
C ALA A 505 -17.11 -10.05 15.53
N ASP A 506 -17.68 -9.78 16.72
CA ASP A 506 -18.00 -10.78 17.74
C ASP A 506 -19.37 -11.46 17.56
N GLY A 507 -20.09 -11.11 16.50
CA GLY A 507 -21.41 -11.63 16.17
C GLY A 507 -22.57 -10.93 16.89
N SER A 508 -22.31 -9.96 17.76
CA SER A 508 -23.37 -9.16 18.37
C SER A 508 -24.07 -8.27 17.33
N THR A 509 -25.39 -8.08 17.48
CA THR A 509 -26.18 -7.30 16.52
C THR A 509 -25.78 -5.83 16.55
N ARG A 510 -25.40 -5.30 15.39
CA ARG A 510 -25.15 -3.86 15.18
C ARG A 510 -26.38 -3.16 14.60
N PHE A 511 -27.10 -3.83 13.70
CA PHE A 511 -28.23 -3.24 13.01
C PHE A 511 -29.27 -4.28 12.61
N THR A 512 -30.54 -3.86 12.61
CA THR A 512 -31.68 -4.60 12.04
C THR A 512 -32.64 -3.66 11.32
N GLY A 513 -33.15 -4.07 10.15
CA GLY A 513 -34.13 -3.31 9.39
C GLY A 513 -34.84 -4.16 8.32
N ILE A 514 -35.91 -3.61 7.73
CA ILE A 514 -36.70 -4.27 6.68
C ILE A 514 -36.53 -3.52 5.36
N PHE A 515 -36.34 -4.28 4.29
CA PHE A 515 -36.19 -3.77 2.93
C PHE A 515 -37.32 -4.30 2.05
N LYS A 516 -37.73 -3.47 1.09
CA LYS A 516 -38.63 -3.85 0.01
C LYS A 516 -38.11 -3.24 -1.28
N ASN A 517 -37.71 -4.07 -2.25
CA ASN A 517 -37.04 -3.63 -3.48
C ASN A 517 -35.86 -2.66 -3.21
N ASP A 518 -34.90 -3.05 -2.36
CA ASP A 518 -33.76 -2.23 -1.92
C ASP A 518 -34.09 -0.97 -1.09
N GLU A 519 -35.37 -0.62 -0.97
CA GLU A 519 -35.81 0.52 -0.19
C GLU A 519 -36.07 0.15 1.27
N ARG A 520 -35.53 0.94 2.18
CA ARG A 520 -35.81 0.85 3.62
C ARG A 520 -37.29 1.08 3.89
N THR A 521 -37.92 0.22 4.70
CA THR A 521 -39.31 0.36 5.14
C THR A 521 -39.51 -0.12 6.58
N GLY A 522 -40.38 0.53 7.33
CA GLY A 522 -40.63 0.21 8.74
C GLY A 522 -39.54 0.74 9.67
N THR A 523 -39.37 0.10 10.83
CA THR A 523 -38.46 0.58 11.89
C THR A 523 -37.06 0.02 11.71
N PHE A 524 -36.07 0.90 11.77
CA PHE A 524 -34.65 0.63 11.67
C PHE A 524 -34.01 0.89 13.03
N GLN A 525 -33.23 -0.07 13.53
CA GLN A 525 -32.59 -0.01 14.84
C GLN A 525 -31.11 -0.30 14.71
N GLN A 526 -30.29 0.54 15.37
CA GLN A 526 -28.85 0.33 15.52
C GLN A 526 -28.48 0.23 17.01
N TYR A 527 -27.37 -0.44 17.28
CA TYR A 527 -26.87 -0.70 18.63
C TYR A 527 -25.38 -0.36 18.74
N HIS A 528 -24.97 0.20 19.88
CA HIS A 528 -23.57 0.34 20.28
C HIS A 528 -22.92 -1.03 20.52
N PRO A 529 -21.57 -1.14 20.50
CA PRO A 529 -20.87 -2.40 20.77
C PRO A 529 -21.22 -3.03 22.13
N ASN A 530 -21.56 -2.20 23.13
CA ASN A 530 -21.99 -2.66 24.45
C ASN A 530 -23.45 -3.17 24.49
N GLY A 531 -24.16 -3.17 23.36
CA GLY A 531 -25.54 -3.64 23.21
C GLY A 531 -26.62 -2.61 23.52
N THR A 532 -26.28 -1.40 23.98
CA THR A 532 -27.28 -0.33 24.13
C THR A 532 -27.73 0.17 22.76
N LYS A 533 -29.01 0.54 22.62
CA LYS A 533 -29.52 1.11 21.36
C LYS A 533 -28.76 2.41 21.06
N SER A 534 -28.33 2.61 19.82
CA SER A 534 -27.67 3.84 19.37
C SER A 534 -28.60 4.72 18.56
N GLU A 535 -29.43 4.13 17.69
CA GLU A 535 -30.32 4.86 16.78
C GLU A 535 -31.63 4.10 16.54
N GLU A 536 -32.71 4.86 16.32
CA GLU A 536 -34.02 4.34 15.91
C GLU A 536 -34.69 5.32 14.95
N TYR A 537 -34.98 4.85 13.74
CA TYR A 537 -35.58 5.62 12.66
C TYR A 537 -36.75 4.85 12.04
N VAL A 538 -37.77 5.57 11.58
CA VAL A 538 -38.87 4.99 10.79
C VAL A 538 -38.68 5.38 9.34
N PHE A 539 -38.79 4.41 8.43
CA PHE A 539 -38.64 4.60 6.98
C PHE A 539 -39.92 4.23 6.22
N ALA A 540 -40.19 4.99 5.16
CA ALA A 540 -41.20 4.68 4.15
C ALA A 540 -40.63 4.98 2.76
N ALA A 541 -40.64 3.98 1.88
CA ALA A 541 -40.08 4.07 0.51
C ALA A 541 -38.65 4.66 0.49
N GLY A 542 -37.77 4.10 1.32
CA GLY A 542 -36.35 4.46 1.39
C GLY A 542 -36.04 5.77 2.12
N LYS A 543 -37.05 6.57 2.47
CA LYS A 543 -36.89 7.87 3.15
C LYS A 543 -37.36 7.80 4.59
N SER A 544 -36.67 8.48 5.49
CA SER A 544 -37.10 8.56 6.89
C SER A 544 -38.40 9.37 7.01
N GLU A 545 -39.40 8.81 7.68
CA GLU A 545 -40.77 9.31 7.79
C GLU A 545 -41.30 9.02 9.21
N GLY A 546 -41.54 10.07 9.99
CA GLY A 546 -42.01 9.96 11.38
C GLY A 546 -40.92 10.26 12.43
N PRO A 547 -41.14 9.86 13.70
CA PRO A 547 -40.22 10.17 14.78
C PRO A 547 -38.92 9.38 14.68
N PHE A 548 -37.82 9.97 15.17
CA PHE A 548 -36.54 9.28 15.33
C PHE A 548 -35.90 9.63 16.68
N LYS A 549 -35.00 8.76 17.14
CA LYS A 549 -34.24 8.91 18.38
C LYS A 549 -32.81 8.38 18.23
N GLU A 550 -31.88 9.00 18.93
CA GLU A 550 -30.49 8.56 19.07
C GLU A 550 -30.08 8.59 20.53
N TRP A 551 -29.18 7.70 20.93
CA TRP A 551 -28.73 7.54 22.31
C TRP A 551 -27.20 7.48 22.39
N HIS A 552 -26.66 8.01 23.48
CA HIS A 552 -25.27 7.83 23.88
C HIS A 552 -25.00 6.39 24.30
N ALA A 553 -23.73 5.97 24.32
CA ALA A 553 -23.34 4.61 24.71
C ALA A 553 -23.79 4.25 26.14
N ASN A 554 -23.94 5.24 27.02
CA ASN A 554 -24.48 5.11 28.38
C ASN A 554 -26.02 4.95 28.44
N GLY A 555 -26.70 4.94 27.29
CA GLY A 555 -28.16 4.76 27.17
C GLY A 555 -29.00 6.02 27.37
N ARG A 556 -28.40 7.18 27.64
CA ARG A 556 -29.12 8.46 27.70
C ARG A 556 -29.43 8.97 26.29
N LEU A 557 -30.57 9.65 26.12
CA LEU A 557 -30.96 10.23 24.83
C LEU A 557 -29.92 11.27 24.39
N SER A 558 -29.56 11.28 23.11
CA SER A 558 -28.62 12.21 22.49
C SER A 558 -29.32 13.15 21.51
N LEU A 559 -30.29 12.64 20.76
CA LEU A 559 -31.02 13.40 19.75
C LEU A 559 -32.44 12.84 19.61
N GLU A 560 -33.42 13.72 19.39
CA GLU A 560 -34.78 13.33 18.99
C GLU A 560 -35.38 14.36 18.05
N GLY A 561 -36.30 13.91 17.20
CA GLY A 561 -37.03 14.79 16.27
C GLY A 561 -38.02 14.02 15.42
N THR A 562 -38.54 14.68 14.37
CA THR A 562 -39.44 14.09 13.39
C THR A 562 -38.90 14.37 11.98
N MET A 563 -38.97 13.37 11.11
CA MET A 563 -38.55 13.44 9.72
C MET A 563 -39.77 13.32 8.79
N LYS A 564 -39.71 13.97 7.64
CA LYS A 564 -40.66 13.79 6.53
C LYS A 564 -39.90 13.75 5.23
N ALA A 565 -40.08 12.69 4.45
CA ALA A 565 -39.39 12.46 3.19
C ALA A 565 -37.86 12.67 3.25
N GLY A 566 -37.22 12.27 4.35
CA GLY A 566 -35.76 12.39 4.53
C GLY A 566 -35.27 13.71 5.15
N SER A 567 -36.17 14.64 5.45
CA SER A 567 -35.83 15.97 6.00
C SER A 567 -36.36 16.14 7.43
N ASN A 568 -35.60 16.82 8.30
CA ASN A 568 -36.08 17.20 9.64
C ASN A 568 -37.26 18.17 9.51
N ILE A 569 -38.33 17.97 10.28
CA ILE A 569 -39.47 18.88 10.35
C ILE A 569 -39.83 19.17 11.81
N GLY A 570 -40.38 20.35 12.07
CA GLY A 570 -40.77 20.73 13.42
C GLY A 570 -39.57 20.92 14.33
N GLU A 571 -39.67 20.46 15.58
CA GLU A 571 -38.65 20.67 16.60
C GLU A 571 -37.71 19.45 16.72
N ARG A 572 -36.40 19.71 16.78
CA ARG A 572 -35.34 18.73 17.05
C ARG A 572 -34.60 19.12 18.32
N ARG A 573 -34.35 18.16 19.22
CA ARG A 573 -33.68 18.39 20.51
C ARG A 573 -32.42 17.54 20.64
N ARG A 574 -31.33 18.16 21.06
CA ARG A 574 -30.02 17.51 21.32
C ARG A 574 -29.65 17.59 22.79
N TYR A 575 -29.13 16.50 23.32
CA TYR A 575 -28.73 16.34 24.72
C TYR A 575 -27.26 15.91 24.82
N ASP A 576 -26.55 16.32 25.87
CA ASP A 576 -25.19 15.84 26.17
C ASP A 576 -25.20 14.43 26.82
N GLU A 577 -24.03 13.85 27.07
CA GLU A 577 -23.88 12.55 27.75
C GLU A 577 -24.43 12.56 29.20
N TRP A 578 -24.74 13.75 29.73
CA TRP A 578 -25.37 13.95 31.03
C TRP A 578 -26.90 14.04 30.96
N GLY A 579 -27.48 13.96 29.75
CA GLY A 579 -28.92 14.14 29.52
C GLY A 579 -29.38 15.60 29.62
N THR A 580 -28.43 16.55 29.67
CA THR A 580 -28.73 17.98 29.71
C THR A 580 -29.08 18.46 28.31
N LEU A 581 -30.21 19.15 28.14
CA LEU A 581 -30.59 19.73 26.86
C LEU A 581 -29.54 20.78 26.42
N ARG A 582 -28.96 20.61 25.24
CA ARG A 582 -27.90 21.47 24.69
C ARG A 582 -28.39 22.33 23.55
N MET A 583 -29.38 21.85 22.79
CA MET A 583 -29.82 22.54 21.60
C MET A 583 -31.28 22.19 21.26
N ILE A 584 -32.03 23.19 20.83
CA ILE A 584 -33.31 23.04 20.14
C ILE A 584 -33.18 23.70 18.76
N GLU A 585 -33.58 22.99 17.71
CA GLU A 585 -33.63 23.50 16.35
C GLU A 585 -35.04 23.35 15.78
N ARG A 586 -35.43 24.27 14.90
CA ARG A 586 -36.75 24.27 14.27
C ARG A 586 -36.62 24.28 12.76
N PHE A 587 -37.41 23.42 12.12
CA PHE A 587 -37.39 23.20 10.68
C PHE A 587 -38.80 23.35 10.09
N GLY A 588 -38.88 24.02 8.94
CA GLY A 588 -40.12 24.10 8.17
C GLY A 588 -40.42 22.78 7.44
N GLU A 589 -41.57 22.69 6.77
CA GLU A 589 -42.00 21.46 6.08
C GLU A 589 -41.07 20.99 4.95
N GLN A 590 -40.20 21.87 4.44
CA GLN A 590 -39.23 21.57 3.39
C GLN A 590 -37.85 21.15 3.93
N GLY A 591 -37.69 20.98 5.25
CA GLY A 591 -36.40 20.60 5.85
C GLY A 591 -35.44 21.75 6.13
N ARG A 592 -35.80 22.97 5.74
CA ARG A 592 -34.99 24.16 5.94
C ARG A 592 -35.16 24.68 7.36
N GLN A 593 -34.05 25.11 7.97
CA GLN A 593 -34.06 25.71 9.29
C GLN A 593 -34.91 26.98 9.27
N GLN A 594 -35.90 27.05 10.16
CA GLN A 594 -36.92 28.09 10.19
C GLN A 594 -37.31 28.38 11.65
N GLY A 595 -37.22 29.65 12.04
CA GLY A 595 -37.47 30.10 13.40
C GLY A 595 -36.24 30.00 14.30
N LEU A 596 -36.48 29.90 15.60
CA LEU A 596 -35.45 30.00 16.61
C LEU A 596 -34.68 28.67 16.78
N ARG A 597 -33.35 28.73 16.67
CA ARG A 597 -32.40 27.76 17.22
C ARG A 597 -31.90 28.29 18.55
N GLU A 598 -31.94 27.42 19.55
CA GLU A 598 -31.68 27.73 20.95
C GLU A 598 -30.54 26.84 21.43
N GLU A 599 -29.46 27.41 21.96
CA GLU A 599 -28.34 26.67 22.54
C GLU A 599 -28.21 26.97 24.03
N PHE A 600 -27.80 25.96 24.79
CA PHE A 600 -27.71 26.00 26.24
C PHE A 600 -26.31 25.63 26.74
N ASN A 601 -25.91 26.25 27.84
CA ASN A 601 -24.69 25.96 28.59
C ASN A 601 -24.78 24.63 29.36
N ALA A 602 -23.65 24.20 29.96
CA ALA A 602 -23.57 22.88 30.60
C ALA A 602 -24.37 22.80 31.91
N ASP A 603 -24.70 23.96 32.46
CA ASP A 603 -25.58 24.20 33.59
C ASP A 603 -27.06 24.40 33.17
N GLY A 604 -27.37 24.33 31.87
CA GLY A 604 -28.71 24.56 31.32
C GLY A 604 -29.10 26.02 31.12
N SER A 605 -28.23 26.99 31.47
CA SER A 605 -28.48 28.40 31.19
C SER A 605 -28.48 28.68 29.69
N ARG A 606 -29.25 29.68 29.25
CA ARG A 606 -29.34 30.03 27.83
C ARG A 606 -28.01 30.62 27.35
N LEU A 607 -27.47 30.11 26.24
CA LEU A 607 -26.19 30.55 25.66
C LEU A 607 -26.40 31.45 24.43
N LEU A 608 -27.18 30.95 23.47
CA LEU A 608 -27.28 31.55 22.15
C LEU A 608 -28.65 31.28 21.53
N ASP A 609 -29.24 32.34 21.00
CA ASP A 609 -30.39 32.29 20.11
C ASP A 609 -29.96 32.67 18.70
N MET A 610 -30.39 31.89 17.72
CA MET A 610 -30.21 32.19 16.30
C MET A 610 -31.54 32.00 15.58
N GLU A 611 -32.07 33.07 15.00
CA GLU A 611 -33.31 33.04 14.23
C GLU A 611 -33.01 32.87 12.75
N TYR A 612 -33.63 31.87 12.14
CA TYR A 612 -33.46 31.52 10.73
C TYR A 612 -34.74 31.74 9.93
N ASN A 613 -34.60 32.19 8.70
CA ASN A 613 -35.68 32.19 7.71
C ASN A 613 -35.22 31.43 6.47
N ARG A 614 -35.71 30.18 6.31
CA ARG A 614 -35.30 29.26 5.23
C ARG A 614 -33.76 29.15 5.11
N ASP A 615 -33.11 28.65 6.16
CA ASP A 615 -31.65 28.48 6.32
C ASP A 615 -30.83 29.78 6.45
N LEU A 616 -31.44 30.92 6.17
CA LEU A 616 -30.78 32.21 6.27
C LEU A 616 -30.81 32.72 7.71
N LEU A 617 -29.64 32.86 8.34
CA LEU A 617 -29.52 33.47 9.68
C LEU A 617 -29.91 34.95 9.59
N ILE A 618 -31.03 35.34 10.22
CA ILE A 618 -31.56 36.71 10.19
C ILE A 618 -31.37 37.45 11.51
N ARG A 619 -31.21 36.75 12.63
CA ARG A 619 -30.91 37.36 13.93
C ARG A 619 -30.09 36.41 14.79
N TYR A 620 -29.20 36.94 15.61
CA TYR A 620 -28.62 36.21 16.73
C TYR A 620 -28.66 37.03 18.01
N THR A 621 -28.69 36.35 19.16
CA THR A 621 -28.59 36.94 20.50
C THR A 621 -27.76 36.02 21.40
N TYR A 622 -26.66 36.52 21.94
CA TYR A 622 -25.80 35.86 22.91
C TYR A 622 -26.18 36.27 24.32
N TYR A 623 -26.14 35.33 25.25
CA TYR A 623 -26.49 35.55 26.65
C TYR A 623 -25.32 35.17 27.57
N SER A 624 -25.22 35.88 28.68
CA SER A 624 -24.38 35.52 29.81
C SER A 624 -25.05 34.47 30.70
N SER A 625 -24.30 33.85 31.60
CA SER A 625 -24.83 32.82 32.51
C SER A 625 -25.97 33.29 33.40
N ASP A 626 -26.08 34.60 33.70
CA ASP A 626 -27.19 35.20 34.47
C ASP A 626 -28.37 35.65 33.57
N GLY A 627 -28.31 35.37 32.27
CA GLY A 627 -29.36 35.66 31.30
C GLY A 627 -29.30 37.06 30.67
N LYS A 628 -28.28 37.88 30.96
CA LYS A 628 -28.14 39.19 30.29
C LYS A 628 -27.65 39.02 28.85
N THR A 629 -28.20 39.81 27.93
CA THR A 629 -27.74 39.89 26.55
C THR A 629 -26.31 40.47 26.48
N LEU A 630 -25.39 39.72 25.89
CA LEU A 630 -23.99 40.11 25.66
C LEU A 630 -23.77 40.72 24.28
N GLY A 631 -24.54 40.27 23.29
CA GLY A 631 -24.49 40.80 21.94
C GLY A 631 -25.64 40.28 21.10
N GLU A 632 -26.20 41.14 20.26
CA GLU A 632 -27.21 40.75 19.28
C GLU A 632 -26.91 41.39 17.94
N GLY A 633 -27.37 40.74 16.87
CA GLY A 633 -27.24 41.27 15.52
C GLY A 633 -28.44 40.85 14.69
N THR A 634 -29.01 41.80 13.97
CA THR A 634 -30.09 41.57 13.01
C THR A 634 -29.55 41.83 11.62
N ARG A 635 -29.85 40.91 10.70
CA ARG A 635 -29.40 40.98 9.32
C ARG A 635 -30.11 42.11 8.57
N SER A 636 -29.33 43.02 7.98
CA SER A 636 -29.79 44.02 7.00
C SER A 636 -29.28 43.67 5.59
N LYS A 637 -29.81 44.29 4.53
CA LYS A 637 -29.28 44.13 3.16
C LYS A 637 -27.76 44.41 3.13
N GLY A 638 -26.96 43.50 2.58
CA GLY A 638 -25.51 43.58 2.46
C GLY A 638 -24.74 42.56 3.32
N LYS A 639 -23.45 42.82 3.47
CA LYS A 639 -22.52 42.08 4.33
C LYS A 639 -22.99 42.07 5.80
N PHE A 640 -23.12 40.88 6.40
CA PHE A 640 -23.59 40.66 7.77
C PHE A 640 -22.42 40.26 8.68
N GLN A 641 -21.98 41.18 9.54
CA GLN A 641 -20.90 40.92 10.49
C GLN A 641 -21.46 40.21 11.74
N LEU A 642 -20.95 39.02 12.04
CA LEU A 642 -21.23 38.31 13.27
C LEU A 642 -20.13 38.64 14.30
N LYS A 643 -20.55 38.99 15.52
CA LYS A 643 -19.71 39.07 16.72
C LYS A 643 -20.43 38.35 17.87
N GLY A 644 -19.91 37.20 18.25
CA GLY A 644 -20.44 36.36 19.31
C GLY A 644 -19.58 36.37 20.56
N TYR A 645 -20.18 36.07 21.71
CA TYR A 645 -19.54 36.17 23.02
C TYR A 645 -19.68 34.86 23.80
N HIS A 646 -18.71 34.58 24.67
CA HIS A 646 -18.79 33.54 25.69
C HIS A 646 -19.70 33.99 26.83
N PRO A 647 -20.23 33.09 27.68
CA PRO A 647 -21.11 33.47 28.80
C PRO A 647 -20.51 34.45 29.80
N ASN A 648 -19.18 34.56 29.88
CA ASN A 648 -18.46 35.51 30.72
C ASN A 648 -18.26 36.90 30.06
N GLY A 649 -18.75 37.10 28.82
CA GLY A 649 -18.65 38.35 28.09
C GLY A 649 -17.39 38.52 27.22
N THR A 650 -16.46 37.57 27.20
CA THR A 650 -15.31 37.62 26.29
C THR A 650 -15.74 37.32 24.85
N LEU A 651 -15.03 37.87 23.87
CA LEU A 651 -15.31 37.61 22.45
C LEU A 651 -15.10 36.11 22.19
N ARG A 652 -16.05 35.46 21.52
CA ARG A 652 -16.01 34.02 21.18
C ARG A 652 -15.73 33.80 19.71
N VAL A 653 -16.35 34.61 18.86
CA VAL A 653 -16.26 34.47 17.41
C VAL A 653 -16.52 35.81 16.75
N GLU A 654 -15.78 36.10 15.69
CA GLU A 654 -16.12 37.17 14.76
C GLU A 654 -15.87 36.75 13.31
N GLY A 655 -16.73 37.19 12.41
CA GLY A 655 -16.61 36.84 11.00
C GLY A 655 -17.69 37.50 10.15
N LEU A 656 -17.53 37.37 8.84
CA LEU A 656 -18.41 37.99 7.87
C LEU A 656 -19.25 36.94 7.15
N TYR A 657 -20.55 37.20 7.05
CA TYR A 657 -21.46 36.52 6.15
C TYR A 657 -21.78 37.41 4.93
N LEU A 658 -21.87 36.81 3.75
CA LEU A 658 -22.42 37.42 2.53
C LEU A 658 -23.95 37.46 2.56
N ASP A 659 -24.55 38.14 1.57
CA ASP A 659 -26.02 38.28 1.42
C ASP A 659 -26.73 36.93 1.26
N GLU A 660 -26.08 35.94 0.69
CA GLU A 660 -26.57 34.57 0.53
C GLU A 660 -26.41 33.71 1.79
N GLY A 661 -25.73 34.20 2.83
CA GLY A 661 -25.50 33.48 4.10
C GLY A 661 -24.20 32.67 4.13
N ALA A 662 -23.38 32.78 3.10
CA ALA A 662 -22.07 32.13 3.03
C ALA A 662 -21.02 32.89 3.85
N LYS A 663 -20.16 32.18 4.59
CA LYS A 663 -18.99 32.77 5.28
C LYS A 663 -18.00 33.36 4.28
N ASP A 664 -17.39 34.50 4.56
CA ASP A 664 -16.39 35.12 3.68
C ASP A 664 -15.32 35.84 4.48
N GLY A 665 -14.09 35.86 3.97
CA GLY A 665 -12.94 36.42 4.67
C GLY A 665 -12.51 35.63 5.91
N PRO A 666 -11.69 36.25 6.77
CA PRO A 666 -11.20 35.62 7.99
C PRO A 666 -12.31 35.54 9.06
N TRP A 667 -12.45 34.35 9.62
CA TRP A 667 -13.24 34.02 10.79
C TRP A 667 -12.30 33.76 11.96
N LYS A 668 -12.48 34.50 13.05
CA LYS A 668 -11.62 34.39 14.23
C LYS A 668 -12.43 33.84 15.39
N TYR A 669 -11.88 32.85 16.05
CA TYR A 669 -12.44 32.18 17.21
C TYR A 669 -11.49 32.38 18.39
N TYR A 670 -12.05 32.45 19.58
CA TYR A 670 -11.31 32.71 20.81
C TYR A 670 -11.77 31.77 21.91
N HIS A 671 -10.85 31.38 22.80
CA HIS A 671 -11.16 30.65 24.02
C HIS A 671 -11.90 31.53 25.03
N ALA A 672 -12.45 30.93 26.09
CA ALA A 672 -13.22 31.66 27.10
C ALA A 672 -12.40 32.74 27.83
N ASP A 673 -11.07 32.59 27.88
CA ASP A 673 -10.15 33.58 28.46
C ASP A 673 -9.71 34.68 27.48
N GLY A 674 -10.19 34.63 26.22
CA GLY A 674 -9.91 35.61 25.17
C GLY A 674 -8.64 35.33 24.36
N THR A 675 -7.90 34.25 24.65
CA THR A 675 -6.79 33.81 23.79
C THR A 675 -7.32 33.32 22.43
N PRO A 676 -6.58 33.48 21.32
CA PRO A 676 -7.00 32.96 20.02
C PRO A 676 -7.18 31.43 20.08
N ASP A 677 -8.27 30.93 19.52
CA ASP A 677 -8.55 29.49 19.35
C ASP A 677 -8.25 29.07 17.91
N SER A 678 -8.80 29.80 16.93
CA SER A 678 -8.57 29.53 15.52
C SER A 678 -8.81 30.74 14.63
N GLU A 679 -8.09 30.76 13.50
CA GLU A 679 -8.28 31.72 12.41
C GLU A 679 -8.52 30.92 11.13
N GLU A 680 -9.75 31.02 10.61
CA GLU A 680 -10.21 30.27 9.44
C GLU A 680 -10.56 31.22 8.30
N ASN A 681 -10.04 30.97 7.10
CA ASN A 681 -10.27 31.77 5.91
C ASN A 681 -11.30 31.11 4.99
N TYR A 682 -12.29 31.89 4.57
CA TYR A 682 -13.36 31.45 3.68
C TYR A 682 -13.48 32.37 2.45
N VAL A 683 -13.84 31.79 1.30
CA VAL A 683 -14.30 32.53 0.11
C VAL A 683 -15.64 31.96 -0.31
N LYS A 684 -16.70 32.77 -0.22
CA LYS A 684 -18.08 32.36 -0.56
C LYS A 684 -18.51 31.03 0.07
N GLY A 685 -18.19 30.85 1.36
CA GLY A 685 -18.58 29.70 2.17
C GLY A 685 -17.64 28.51 2.09
N LYS A 686 -16.68 28.52 1.16
CA LYS A 686 -15.65 27.48 1.03
C LYS A 686 -14.41 27.86 1.82
N ILE A 687 -13.95 26.95 2.68
CA ILE A 687 -12.69 27.12 3.41
C ILE A 687 -11.52 27.11 2.42
N THR A 688 -10.63 28.10 2.49
CA THR A 688 -9.51 28.26 1.55
C THR A 688 -8.39 29.11 2.12
N GLY A 689 -7.17 28.91 1.63
CA GLY A 689 -5.96 29.56 2.13
C GLY A 689 -5.48 28.96 3.45
N THR A 690 -4.68 29.74 4.18
CA THR A 690 -4.09 29.31 5.45
C THR A 690 -5.11 29.32 6.57
N GLN A 691 -5.22 28.22 7.31
CA GLN A 691 -6.00 28.10 8.54
C GLN A 691 -5.05 27.89 9.71
N LYS A 692 -5.32 28.52 10.86
CA LYS A 692 -4.48 28.38 12.07
C LYS A 692 -5.33 27.97 13.24
N TYR A 693 -4.82 27.04 14.04
CA TYR A 693 -5.45 26.54 15.25
C TYR A 693 -4.45 26.64 16.39
N PHE A 694 -4.88 27.19 17.51
CA PHE A 694 -4.07 27.49 18.68
C PHE A 694 -4.53 26.65 19.87
N ARG A 695 -3.67 26.57 20.89
CA ARG A 695 -4.00 25.99 22.19
C ARG A 695 -4.48 27.09 23.14
N GLU A 696 -5.04 26.70 24.28
CA GLU A 696 -5.48 27.65 25.33
C GLU A 696 -4.34 28.53 25.87
N ASP A 697 -3.08 28.13 25.70
CA ASP A 697 -1.90 28.95 26.06
C ASP A 697 -1.48 29.95 24.96
N GLY A 698 -2.19 29.99 23.83
CA GLY A 698 -1.92 30.82 22.66
C GLY A 698 -0.84 30.28 21.70
N THR A 699 -0.23 29.12 21.98
CA THR A 699 0.74 28.50 21.07
C THR A 699 0.05 27.87 19.85
N LEU A 700 0.72 27.88 18.69
CA LEU A 700 0.18 27.31 17.46
C LEU A 700 0.15 25.77 17.55
N ALA A 701 -1.02 25.17 17.47
CA ALA A 701 -1.21 23.72 17.53
C ALA A 701 -1.18 23.08 16.14
N ARG A 702 -1.75 23.76 15.13
CA ARG A 702 -1.91 23.26 13.77
C ARG A 702 -2.02 24.41 12.77
N GLN A 703 -1.45 24.24 11.59
CA GLN A 703 -1.63 25.10 10.44
C GLN A 703 -2.00 24.25 9.22
N ASP A 704 -3.00 24.69 8.47
CA ASP A 704 -3.45 24.04 7.25
C ASP A 704 -3.38 24.99 6.06
N GLU A 705 -2.98 24.49 4.89
CA GLU A 705 -3.12 25.16 3.60
C GLU A 705 -4.20 24.45 2.78
N VAL A 706 -5.29 25.16 2.47
CA VAL A 706 -6.48 24.57 1.83
C VAL A 706 -6.76 25.22 0.48
N TYR A 707 -6.95 24.40 -0.55
CA TYR A 707 -7.40 24.86 -1.86
C TYR A 707 -8.34 23.85 -2.51
N ASP A 708 -9.20 24.34 -3.40
CA ASP A 708 -10.11 23.53 -4.21
C ASP A 708 -9.59 23.46 -5.64
N GLN A 709 -9.58 22.27 -6.22
CA GLN A 709 -9.35 22.06 -7.65
C GLN A 709 -10.38 21.08 -8.19
N ASP A 710 -11.16 21.50 -9.18
CA ASP A 710 -12.21 20.69 -9.84
C ASP A 710 -13.24 20.07 -8.88
N GLY A 711 -13.54 20.77 -7.78
CA GLY A 711 -14.47 20.31 -6.75
C GLY A 711 -13.89 19.31 -5.74
N ILE A 712 -12.58 19.05 -5.81
CA ILE A 712 -11.83 18.28 -4.81
C ILE A 712 -11.10 19.25 -3.90
N THR A 713 -11.30 19.10 -2.59
CA THR A 713 -10.60 19.90 -1.58
C THR A 713 -9.30 19.21 -1.21
N TYR A 714 -8.19 19.91 -1.40
CA TYR A 714 -6.86 19.50 -0.96
C TYR A 714 -6.46 20.29 0.27
N ARG A 715 -5.91 19.61 1.26
CA ARG A 715 -5.41 20.21 2.50
C ARG A 715 -4.04 19.65 2.82
N SER A 716 -3.03 20.52 2.90
CA SER A 716 -1.76 20.17 3.54
C SER A 716 -1.82 20.66 4.98
N TYR A 717 -1.50 19.80 5.94
CA TYR A 717 -1.54 20.16 7.35
C TYR A 717 -0.19 19.94 8.02
N THR A 718 0.12 20.80 8.98
CA THR A 718 1.26 20.67 9.90
C THR A 718 0.75 20.83 11.32
N ARG A 719 1.11 19.90 12.21
CA ARG A 719 0.80 19.95 13.64
C ARG A 719 2.08 20.16 14.41
N PHE A 720 2.02 20.91 15.49
CA PHE A 720 3.19 21.35 16.24
C PHE A 720 3.18 20.87 17.70
N PHE A 721 4.37 20.62 18.23
CA PHE A 721 4.64 20.58 19.66
C PHE A 721 4.51 21.98 20.26
N ARG A 722 4.39 22.08 21.60
CA ARG A 722 4.35 23.39 22.28
C ARG A 722 5.62 24.22 22.08
N SER A 723 6.76 23.56 21.84
CA SER A 723 8.01 24.21 21.43
C SER A 723 7.98 24.84 20.04
N GLY A 724 6.92 24.61 19.25
CA GLY A 724 6.78 25.07 17.87
C GLY A 724 7.45 24.19 16.82
N LYS A 725 8.11 23.10 17.24
CA LYS A 725 8.64 22.07 16.33
C LYS A 725 7.51 21.25 15.70
N VAL A 726 7.76 20.73 14.50
CA VAL A 726 6.80 19.88 13.77
C VAL A 726 6.66 18.54 14.49
N ARG A 727 5.41 18.17 14.79
CA ARG A 727 5.01 16.88 15.37
C ARG A 727 4.50 15.92 14.30
N GLU A 728 3.73 16.44 13.36
CA GLU A 728 3.13 15.65 12.28
C GLU A 728 2.89 16.55 11.07
N GLN A 729 3.09 16.01 9.86
CA GLN A 729 2.72 16.67 8.63
C GLN A 729 2.17 15.66 7.61
N GLY A 730 1.21 16.08 6.80
CA GLY A 730 0.59 15.22 5.80
C GLY A 730 -0.34 15.96 4.86
N GLN A 731 -0.96 15.21 3.96
CA GLN A 731 -1.94 15.71 3.02
C GLN A 731 -3.29 15.02 3.24
N MET A 732 -4.36 15.74 2.88
CA MET A 732 -5.71 15.22 2.84
C MET A 732 -6.35 15.58 1.51
N ARG A 733 -7.20 14.68 1.04
CA ARG A 733 -8.05 14.84 -0.14
C ARG A 733 -9.48 14.58 0.31
N ASN A 734 -10.36 15.57 0.18
CA ASN A 734 -11.74 15.51 0.65
C ASN A 734 -11.84 15.06 2.14
N ASP A 735 -10.99 15.66 2.98
CA ASP A 735 -10.87 15.39 4.42
C ASP A 735 -10.41 13.96 4.80
N GLU A 736 -10.03 13.13 3.83
CA GLU A 736 -9.39 11.84 4.05
C GLU A 736 -7.87 11.96 3.88
N ALA A 737 -7.09 11.28 4.72
CA ALA A 737 -5.63 11.24 4.57
C ALA A 737 -5.23 10.63 3.22
N GLU A 738 -4.30 11.27 2.52
CA GLU A 738 -3.81 10.84 1.21
C GLU A 738 -2.29 11.05 1.12
N GLY A 739 -1.57 10.07 0.57
CA GLY A 739 -0.12 10.13 0.40
C GLY A 739 0.65 9.97 1.71
N VAL A 740 1.80 10.64 1.80
CA VAL A 740 2.76 10.43 2.90
C VAL A 740 2.44 11.30 4.11
N VAL A 741 2.21 10.65 5.26
CA VAL A 741 2.14 11.27 6.60
C VAL A 741 3.46 10.99 7.33
N ARG A 742 4.05 12.03 7.91
CA ARG A 742 5.30 11.92 8.70
C ARG A 742 5.06 12.36 10.13
N ARG A 743 5.53 11.57 11.09
CA ARG A 743 5.47 11.88 12.53
C ARG A 743 6.87 12.00 13.11
N PHE A 744 7.01 12.89 14.09
CA PHE A 744 8.29 13.27 14.69
C PHE A 744 8.20 13.34 16.20
N ASN A 745 9.34 13.12 16.86
CA ASN A 745 9.57 13.35 18.27
C ASN A 745 9.76 14.84 18.57
N PRO A 746 9.67 15.27 19.85
CA PRO A 746 9.93 16.65 20.27
C PRO A 746 11.32 17.19 19.88
N ASP A 747 12.32 16.32 19.73
CA ASP A 747 13.64 16.73 19.25
C ASP A 747 13.72 16.95 17.73
N GLY A 748 12.73 16.46 16.96
CA GLY A 748 12.67 16.50 15.50
C GLY A 748 13.08 15.19 14.81
N THR A 749 13.50 14.16 15.57
CA THR A 749 13.75 12.82 15.03
C THR A 749 12.45 12.19 14.53
N ARG A 750 12.53 11.36 13.50
CA ARG A 750 11.35 10.77 12.86
C ARG A 750 10.89 9.54 13.63
N ILE A 751 9.57 9.38 13.80
CA ILE A 751 8.93 8.23 14.44
C ILE A 751 8.29 7.31 13.39
N SER A 752 7.63 7.89 12.38
CA SER A 752 7.03 7.11 11.30
C SER A 752 6.97 7.85 9.96
N VAL A 753 6.98 7.06 8.89
CA VAL A 753 6.57 7.45 7.53
C VAL A 753 5.45 6.51 7.14
N GLU A 754 4.24 7.05 7.04
CA GLU A 754 3.04 6.27 6.73
C GLU A 754 2.48 6.71 5.39
N TYR A 755 1.96 5.78 4.60
CA TYR A 755 1.34 6.05 3.31
C TYR A 755 -0.14 5.72 3.37
N TYR A 756 -0.96 6.66 2.92
CA TYR A 756 -2.41 6.59 2.98
C TYR A 756 -3.04 6.70 1.59
N VAL A 757 -4.13 5.96 1.37
CA VAL A 757 -4.99 6.07 0.19
C VAL A 757 -6.43 6.06 0.68
N GLY A 758 -7.21 7.11 0.38
CA GLY A 758 -8.61 7.21 0.80
C GLY A 758 -8.79 7.05 2.32
N GLY A 759 -7.91 7.69 3.10
CA GLY A 759 -7.96 7.69 4.57
C GLY A 759 -7.44 6.40 5.24
N SER A 760 -7.14 5.35 4.48
CA SER A 760 -6.64 4.08 5.00
C SER A 760 -5.15 3.92 4.74
N ARG A 761 -4.41 3.31 5.68
CA ARG A 761 -3.00 2.96 5.44
C ARG A 761 -2.92 1.95 4.31
N ASP A 762 -2.03 2.20 3.35
CA ASP A 762 -1.81 1.34 2.20
C ASP A 762 -0.36 1.41 1.74
N GLY A 763 0.18 0.31 1.23
CA GLY A 763 1.59 0.12 0.94
C GLY A 763 2.49 0.07 2.17
N TRP A 764 3.78 0.37 1.97
CA TRP A 764 4.83 0.38 2.98
C TRP A 764 4.64 1.49 4.02
N GLN A 765 4.69 1.08 5.27
CA GLN A 765 4.70 1.93 6.46
C GLN A 765 6.03 1.71 7.17
N GLU A 766 6.74 2.77 7.54
CA GLU A 766 8.05 2.70 8.17
C GLU A 766 8.01 3.25 9.59
N TYR A 767 8.62 2.52 10.53
CA TYR A 767 8.65 2.87 11.95
C TYR A 767 10.09 2.96 12.45
N PHE A 768 10.34 3.96 13.30
CA PHE A 768 11.65 4.35 13.78
C PHE A 768 11.68 4.38 15.30
N ASP A 769 12.86 4.23 15.88
CA ASP A 769 13.07 4.37 17.32
C ASP A 769 13.18 5.82 17.77
N ALA A 770 13.20 6.04 19.09
CA ALA A 770 13.37 7.35 19.71
C ALA A 770 14.65 8.10 19.27
N LEU A 771 15.61 7.39 18.65
CA LEU A 771 16.85 7.95 18.08
C LEU A 771 16.76 8.17 16.56
N GLY A 772 15.61 7.87 15.94
CA GLY A 772 15.37 8.00 14.51
C GLY A 772 15.94 6.86 13.66
N LYS A 773 16.30 5.71 14.25
CA LYS A 773 16.73 4.52 13.49
C LYS A 773 15.55 3.66 13.12
N LYS A 774 15.50 3.19 11.88
CA LYS A 774 14.43 2.30 11.39
C LYS A 774 14.42 1.00 12.20
N VAL A 775 13.26 0.60 12.71
CA VAL A 775 13.08 -0.64 13.49
C VAL A 775 12.44 -1.71 12.63
N TYR A 776 11.35 -1.36 11.95
CA TYR A 776 10.66 -2.25 11.02
C TYR A 776 9.85 -1.46 10.00
N ALA A 777 9.46 -2.14 8.92
CA ALA A 777 8.50 -1.66 7.96
C ALA A 777 7.43 -2.73 7.69
N GLU A 778 6.19 -2.31 7.44
CA GLU A 778 5.09 -3.20 7.11
C GLU A 778 4.47 -2.80 5.77
N ARG A 779 4.21 -3.76 4.90
CA ARG A 779 3.41 -3.53 3.69
C ARG A 779 1.96 -3.85 4.00
N ILE A 780 1.11 -2.84 3.98
CA ILE A 780 -0.33 -2.95 4.20
C ILE A 780 -1.03 -2.94 2.83
N LEU A 781 -1.97 -3.84 2.61
CA LEU A 781 -2.80 -3.87 1.40
C LEU A 781 -4.26 -3.76 1.81
N HIS A 782 -4.86 -2.59 1.58
CA HIS A 782 -6.25 -2.29 1.95
C HIS A 782 -6.57 -2.69 3.40
N GLY A 783 -5.67 -2.35 4.35
CA GLY A 783 -5.80 -2.67 5.77
C GLY A 783 -5.21 -4.02 6.22
N ALA A 784 -4.84 -4.91 5.30
CA ALA A 784 -4.27 -6.23 5.63
C ALA A 784 -2.73 -6.20 5.64
N ILE A 785 -2.09 -6.75 6.67
CA ILE A 785 -0.63 -6.89 6.71
C ILE A 785 -0.22 -7.97 5.73
N ALA A 786 0.53 -7.59 4.68
CA ALA A 786 1.05 -8.49 3.66
C ALA A 786 2.52 -8.85 3.90
N ASP A 787 3.31 -7.90 4.40
CA ASP A 787 4.72 -8.10 4.70
C ASP A 787 5.15 -7.37 5.96
N ARG A 788 6.18 -7.90 6.62
CA ARG A 788 6.92 -7.22 7.68
C ARG A 788 8.42 -7.42 7.47
N VAL A 789 9.18 -6.33 7.52
CA VAL A 789 10.64 -6.32 7.38
C VAL A 789 11.23 -5.68 8.63
N SER A 790 12.15 -6.37 9.30
CA SER A 790 12.79 -5.91 10.54
C SER A 790 14.26 -5.52 10.30
N TYR A 791 14.71 -4.47 10.97
CA TYR A 791 16.05 -3.89 10.81
C TYR A 791 16.80 -3.85 12.14
N ASP A 792 18.10 -4.13 12.09
CA ASP A 792 18.97 -4.07 13.26
C ASP A 792 19.37 -2.62 13.62
N ASP A 793 20.26 -2.46 14.60
CA ASP A 793 20.75 -1.15 15.05
C ASP A 793 21.63 -0.43 14.00
N GLU A 794 22.12 -1.13 12.98
CA GLU A 794 22.91 -0.60 11.85
C GLU A 794 22.01 -0.26 10.64
N GLY A 795 20.73 -0.61 10.71
CA GLY A 795 19.76 -0.42 9.62
C GLY A 795 19.82 -1.51 8.56
N VAL A 796 20.43 -2.65 8.86
CA VAL A 796 20.48 -3.82 7.98
C VAL A 796 19.23 -4.66 8.20
N GLU A 797 18.60 -5.07 7.10
CA GLU A 797 17.49 -6.03 7.12
C GLU A 797 17.98 -7.40 7.58
N TYR A 798 17.39 -7.93 8.66
CA TYR A 798 17.72 -9.27 9.18
C TYR A 798 16.54 -10.25 9.11
N GLU A 799 15.32 -9.78 8.85
CA GLU A 799 14.11 -10.60 8.77
C GLU A 799 13.09 -9.99 7.80
N HIS A 800 12.53 -10.82 6.91
CA HIS A 800 11.39 -10.46 6.04
C HIS A 800 10.35 -11.58 6.08
N ILE A 801 9.18 -11.26 6.63
CA ILE A 801 8.04 -12.16 6.75
C ILE A 801 6.99 -11.78 5.70
N VAL A 802 6.58 -12.74 4.87
CA VAL A 802 5.48 -12.61 3.90
C VAL A 802 4.25 -13.33 4.44
N VAL A 803 3.20 -12.58 4.78
CA VAL A 803 1.95 -13.12 5.31
C VAL A 803 1.19 -13.87 4.21
N LYS A 804 0.69 -15.06 4.53
CA LYS A 804 -0.08 -15.88 3.59
C LYS A 804 -1.60 -15.75 3.86
N PRO A 805 -2.44 -15.90 2.81
CA PRO A 805 -3.88 -16.01 2.97
C PRO A 805 -4.31 -17.08 3.97
N GLY A 806 -5.45 -16.88 4.63
CA GLY A 806 -5.97 -17.76 5.67
C GLY A 806 -5.36 -17.51 7.05
N ALA A 807 -5.40 -18.54 7.90
CA ALA A 807 -4.81 -18.49 9.24
C ALA A 807 -3.28 -18.50 9.13
N PHE A 808 -2.61 -17.53 9.76
CA PHE A 808 -1.17 -17.36 9.72
C PHE A 808 -0.64 -16.98 11.09
N GLU A 809 0.38 -17.68 11.59
CA GLU A 809 1.13 -17.28 12.79
C GLU A 809 2.37 -16.50 12.34
N MET A 810 2.39 -15.20 12.58
CA MET A 810 3.57 -14.36 12.38
C MET A 810 4.46 -14.43 13.63
N VAL A 811 5.65 -15.00 13.46
CA VAL A 811 6.67 -15.09 14.51
C VAL A 811 7.79 -14.10 14.17
N THR A 812 7.96 -13.05 14.98
CA THR A 812 9.01 -12.05 14.80
C THR A 812 10.16 -12.30 15.76
N HIS A 813 11.36 -11.85 15.38
CA HIS A 813 12.58 -12.09 16.16
C HIS A 813 13.29 -10.78 16.54
N TYR A 814 13.98 -10.80 17.67
CA TYR A 814 15.04 -9.84 17.99
C TYR A 814 16.23 -10.01 17.01
N PRO A 815 17.12 -9.01 16.88
CA PRO A 815 18.30 -9.12 16.01
C PRO A 815 19.22 -10.31 16.34
N ASP A 816 19.20 -10.82 17.57
CA ASP A 816 19.95 -12.01 17.99
C ASP A 816 19.26 -13.35 17.64
N GLY A 817 18.11 -13.31 16.97
CA GLY A 817 17.33 -14.45 16.53
C GLY A 817 16.39 -15.04 17.57
N LYS A 818 16.26 -14.46 18.77
CA LYS A 818 15.27 -14.92 19.76
C LYS A 818 13.88 -14.43 19.41
N VAL A 819 12.86 -15.22 19.76
CA VAL A 819 11.45 -14.88 19.48
C VAL A 819 11.04 -13.65 20.28
N MET A 820 10.55 -12.63 19.58
CA MET A 820 10.02 -11.39 20.14
C MET A 820 8.50 -11.43 20.24
N ALA A 821 7.81 -11.93 19.21
CA ALA A 821 6.35 -12.03 19.24
C ALA A 821 5.81 -13.21 18.44
N ARG A 822 4.61 -13.67 18.82
CA ARG A 822 3.77 -14.64 18.11
C ARG A 822 2.38 -14.05 17.94
N LEU A 823 2.05 -13.67 16.71
CA LEU A 823 0.82 -12.97 16.38
C LEU A 823 -0.02 -13.83 15.43
N HIS A 824 -1.27 -14.12 15.79
CA HIS A 824 -2.18 -14.83 14.90
C HIS A 824 -2.92 -13.84 14.01
N LEU A 825 -2.93 -14.14 12.71
CA LEU A 825 -3.63 -13.38 11.68
C LEU A 825 -4.61 -14.29 10.94
N MET A 826 -5.66 -13.68 10.41
CA MET A 826 -6.56 -14.26 9.42
C MET A 826 -6.62 -13.32 8.22
N ASN A 827 -6.12 -13.76 7.07
CA ASN A 827 -6.05 -12.98 5.84
C ASN A 827 -5.34 -11.62 6.02
N GLY A 828 -4.26 -11.59 6.81
CA GLY A 828 -3.49 -10.39 7.12
C GLY A 828 -4.06 -9.46 8.19
N TYR A 829 -5.21 -9.81 8.78
CA TYR A 829 -5.78 -9.07 9.92
C TYR A 829 -5.47 -9.80 11.21
N LEU A 830 -5.03 -9.10 12.26
CA LEU A 830 -4.83 -9.70 13.58
C LEU A 830 -6.13 -10.36 14.07
N HIS A 831 -6.08 -11.66 14.33
CA HIS A 831 -7.23 -12.46 14.72
C HIS A 831 -6.77 -13.70 15.50
N GLY A 832 -7.21 -13.85 16.75
CA GLY A 832 -6.74 -14.87 17.66
C GLY A 832 -5.68 -14.34 18.63
N THR A 833 -4.82 -15.21 19.14
CA THR A 833 -3.87 -14.87 20.21
C THR A 833 -2.69 -14.04 19.72
N ALA A 834 -2.22 -13.14 20.57
CA ALA A 834 -1.02 -12.33 20.36
C ALA A 834 -0.17 -12.34 21.63
N ASN A 835 1.09 -12.73 21.51
CA ASN A 835 2.03 -12.84 22.62
C ASN A 835 3.34 -12.15 22.26
N TRP A 836 3.80 -11.22 23.09
CA TRP A 836 5.13 -10.63 23.05
C TRP A 836 5.95 -11.20 24.18
N LEU A 837 7.23 -11.48 23.92
CA LEU A 837 8.16 -12.14 24.81
C LEU A 837 9.39 -11.25 25.00
N TYR A 838 9.90 -11.24 26.23
CA TYR A 838 11.21 -10.69 26.53
C TYR A 838 12.34 -11.49 25.88
N PRO A 839 13.56 -10.92 25.77
CA PRO A 839 14.73 -11.59 25.20
C PRO A 839 15.21 -12.84 25.96
N ASP A 840 14.70 -13.12 27.16
CA ASP A 840 14.94 -14.36 27.90
C ASP A 840 13.84 -15.42 27.69
N GLY A 841 12.81 -15.09 26.89
CA GLY A 841 11.64 -15.92 26.62
C GLY A 841 10.49 -15.75 27.63
N GLY A 842 10.63 -14.90 28.65
CA GLY A 842 9.56 -14.57 29.57
C GLY A 842 8.41 -13.79 28.89
N PRO A 843 7.16 -13.88 29.37
CA PRO A 843 6.05 -13.15 28.76
C PRO A 843 6.19 -11.65 29.02
N GLU A 844 5.99 -10.83 27.99
CA GLU A 844 5.93 -9.36 28.11
C GLU A 844 4.49 -8.85 28.01
N VAL A 845 3.77 -9.25 26.96
CA VAL A 845 2.34 -8.96 26.76
C VAL A 845 1.64 -10.17 26.17
N SER A 846 0.41 -10.44 26.59
CA SER A 846 -0.45 -11.49 26.02
C SER A 846 -1.89 -11.03 25.94
N GLY A 847 -2.59 -11.38 24.87
CA GLY A 847 -4.00 -11.09 24.69
C GLY A 847 -4.57 -11.66 23.40
N GLY A 848 -5.78 -11.22 23.05
CA GLY A 848 -6.47 -11.62 21.83
C GLY A 848 -6.85 -10.46 20.93
N PHE A 849 -6.90 -10.71 19.63
CA PHE A 849 -7.52 -9.84 18.64
C PHE A 849 -8.72 -10.51 18.00
N LEU A 850 -9.68 -9.70 17.59
CA LEU A 850 -10.82 -10.09 16.79
C LEU A 850 -10.98 -9.10 15.64
N ASN A 851 -10.61 -9.53 14.43
CA ASN A 851 -10.68 -8.71 13.22
C ASN A 851 -9.92 -7.38 13.32
N GLY A 852 -8.70 -7.40 13.88
CA GLY A 852 -7.85 -6.23 14.08
C GLY A 852 -8.04 -5.53 15.42
N ASP A 853 -9.17 -5.74 16.09
CA ASP A 853 -9.47 -5.07 17.36
C ASP A 853 -9.06 -5.93 18.56
N ARG A 854 -8.47 -5.31 19.60
CA ARG A 854 -8.19 -6.01 20.87
C ARG A 854 -9.49 -6.56 21.46
N HIS A 855 -9.46 -7.82 21.88
CA HIS A 855 -10.64 -8.52 22.40
C HIS A 855 -10.24 -9.54 23.47
N GLY A 856 -11.02 -9.62 24.55
CA GLY A 856 -10.75 -10.47 25.70
C GLY A 856 -9.71 -9.87 26.65
N THR A 857 -9.17 -10.71 27.54
CA THR A 857 -8.23 -10.28 28.58
C THR A 857 -6.84 -10.05 28.00
N TRP A 858 -6.28 -8.87 28.24
CA TRP A 858 -4.92 -8.48 27.94
C TRP A 858 -4.13 -8.37 29.23
N THR A 859 -3.01 -9.07 29.31
CA THR A 859 -2.08 -9.02 30.46
C THR A 859 -0.71 -8.60 29.97
N SER A 860 -0.06 -7.66 30.65
CA SER A 860 1.37 -7.42 30.50
C SER A 860 2.11 -7.68 31.79
N PHE A 861 3.40 -7.98 31.67
CA PHE A 861 4.28 -8.33 32.76
C PHE A 861 5.44 -7.33 32.81
N HIS A 862 6.10 -7.30 33.95
CA HIS A 862 7.42 -6.68 34.11
C HIS A 862 8.51 -7.67 33.70
N PRO A 863 9.75 -7.22 33.41
CA PRO A 863 10.87 -8.11 33.06
C PRO A 863 11.24 -9.15 34.13
N ASN A 864 10.75 -8.99 35.36
CA ASN A 864 10.92 -9.96 36.44
C ASN A 864 9.80 -11.02 36.51
N GLY A 865 8.86 -11.02 35.55
CA GLY A 865 7.73 -11.95 35.44
C GLY A 865 6.51 -11.60 36.29
N LYS A 866 6.53 -10.54 37.10
CA LYS A 866 5.34 -10.08 37.85
C LYS A 866 4.37 -9.35 36.91
N LYS A 867 3.07 -9.45 37.18
CA LYS A 867 2.05 -8.70 36.41
C LYS A 867 2.32 -7.20 36.49
N ARG A 868 2.08 -6.49 35.38
CA ARG A 868 2.19 -5.03 35.23
C ARG A 868 0.82 -4.40 34.96
N LEU A 869 0.04 -4.97 34.06
CA LEU A 869 -1.28 -4.49 33.65
C LEU A 869 -2.19 -5.68 33.32
N GLU A 870 -3.45 -5.60 33.69
CA GLU A 870 -4.51 -6.53 33.28
C GLU A 870 -5.76 -5.73 32.92
N GLU A 871 -6.24 -5.89 31.68
CA GLU A 871 -7.38 -5.16 31.13
C GLU A 871 -8.26 -6.10 30.31
N GLU A 872 -9.57 -5.94 30.38
CA GLU A 872 -10.51 -6.65 29.52
C GLU A 872 -10.93 -5.75 28.36
N TYR A 873 -10.81 -6.26 27.13
CA TYR A 873 -11.18 -5.54 25.92
C TYR A 873 -12.42 -6.13 25.25
N HIS A 874 -13.25 -5.27 24.66
CA HIS A 874 -14.35 -5.64 23.80
C HIS A 874 -14.34 -4.75 22.56
N LEU A 875 -13.96 -5.33 21.42
CA LEU A 875 -13.87 -4.64 20.12
C LEU A 875 -13.05 -3.34 20.22
N GLY A 876 -11.83 -3.47 20.77
CA GLY A 876 -10.85 -2.39 20.86
C GLY A 876 -11.03 -1.47 22.07
N LYS A 877 -12.19 -1.50 22.73
CA LYS A 877 -12.49 -0.67 23.90
C LYS A 877 -12.27 -1.44 25.20
N VAL A 878 -11.68 -0.78 26.20
CA VAL A 878 -11.56 -1.33 27.55
C VAL A 878 -12.95 -1.45 28.18
N LYS A 879 -13.23 -2.59 28.82
CA LYS A 879 -14.43 -2.81 29.63
C LYS A 879 -14.06 -3.39 30.99
N GLY A 880 -14.90 -3.19 32.00
CA GLY A 880 -14.64 -3.75 33.33
C GLY A 880 -13.43 -3.10 34.00
N SER A 881 -12.70 -3.84 34.83
CA SER A 881 -11.56 -3.32 35.60
C SER A 881 -10.25 -3.32 34.78
N SER A 882 -9.57 -2.19 34.72
CA SER A 882 -8.13 -2.09 34.43
C SER A 882 -7.37 -2.12 35.75
N LYS A 883 -6.44 -3.06 35.89
CA LYS A 883 -5.63 -3.25 37.10
C LYS A 883 -4.15 -3.10 36.78
N ARG A 884 -3.44 -2.31 37.58
CA ARG A 884 -1.99 -2.09 37.44
C ARG A 884 -1.23 -2.48 38.69
N TRP A 885 0.02 -2.88 38.51
CA TRP A 885 0.94 -3.25 39.59
C TRP A 885 2.33 -2.68 39.34
N PHE A 886 2.99 -2.25 40.42
CA PHE A 886 4.39 -1.84 40.42
C PHE A 886 5.34 -3.01 40.13
N LEU A 887 6.61 -2.69 39.83
CA LEU A 887 7.66 -3.68 39.53
C LEU A 887 7.85 -4.73 40.64
N ASP A 888 7.56 -4.37 41.90
CA ASP A 888 7.64 -5.29 43.04
C ASP A 888 6.38 -6.15 43.25
N GLY A 889 5.33 -5.95 42.46
CA GLY A 889 4.04 -6.64 42.53
C GLY A 889 2.99 -5.96 43.42
N THR A 890 3.30 -4.81 44.02
CA THR A 890 2.34 -4.04 44.83
C THR A 890 1.24 -3.47 43.90
N PRO A 891 -0.06 -3.58 44.22
CA PRO A 891 -1.14 -3.01 43.40
C PRO A 891 -1.00 -1.48 43.29
N GLU A 892 -0.89 -0.98 42.06
CA GLU A 892 -0.78 0.44 41.75
C GLU A 892 -2.17 1.08 41.67
N ASN A 893 -3.08 0.53 40.87
CA ASN A 893 -4.45 1.03 40.77
C ASN A 893 -5.45 0.01 40.23
N GLU A 894 -6.73 0.30 40.45
CA GLU A 894 -7.86 -0.36 39.79
C GLU A 894 -8.87 0.71 39.35
N ILE A 895 -9.21 0.72 38.06
CA ILE A 895 -10.12 1.68 37.43
C ILE A 895 -11.18 0.91 36.65
N LEU A 896 -12.46 1.24 36.85
CA LEU A 896 -13.57 0.64 36.13
C LEU A 896 -13.86 1.41 34.82
N PHE A 897 -14.18 0.66 33.77
CA PHE A 897 -14.50 1.16 32.43
C PHE A 897 -15.84 0.61 31.93
N VAL A 898 -16.61 1.48 31.28
CA VAL A 898 -17.84 1.14 30.55
C VAL A 898 -17.71 1.68 29.12
N ASP A 899 -17.72 0.78 28.13
CA ASP A 899 -17.54 1.11 26.70
C ASP A 899 -16.33 2.02 26.41
N GLY A 900 -15.18 1.71 27.02
CA GLY A 900 -13.94 2.47 26.86
C GLY A 900 -13.84 3.76 27.68
N GLN A 901 -14.91 4.18 28.35
CA GLN A 901 -14.92 5.37 29.21
C GLN A 901 -14.72 4.98 30.68
N ARG A 902 -13.89 5.73 31.41
CA ARG A 902 -13.73 5.58 32.88
C ARG A 902 -15.06 5.82 33.60
N HIS A 903 -15.38 4.98 34.58
CA HIS A 903 -16.63 5.04 35.32
C HIS A 903 -16.46 4.59 36.77
N GLY A 904 -17.17 5.22 37.70
CA GLY A 904 -17.17 4.85 39.11
C GLY A 904 -15.91 5.29 39.87
N GLY A 905 -15.72 4.70 41.05
CA GLY A 905 -14.59 5.00 41.92
C GLY A 905 -13.30 4.33 41.45
N ALA A 906 -12.19 5.06 41.48
CA ALA A 906 -10.84 4.56 41.21
C ALA A 906 -9.94 4.83 42.42
N THR A 907 -9.15 3.82 42.79
CA THR A 907 -8.13 3.94 43.83
C THR A 907 -6.76 3.76 43.22
N GLU A 908 -5.86 4.69 43.50
CA GLU A 908 -4.43 4.61 43.17
C GLU A 908 -3.63 4.53 44.48
N ASN A 909 -2.51 3.82 44.45
CA ASN A 909 -1.61 3.62 45.56
C ASN A 909 -0.21 4.12 45.21
N HIS A 910 0.51 4.56 46.23
CA HIS A 910 1.96 4.70 46.21
C HIS A 910 2.63 3.32 46.21
N MET A 911 3.90 3.28 45.85
CA MET A 911 4.68 2.03 45.82
C MET A 911 4.82 1.37 47.20
N ASN A 912 4.63 2.10 48.31
CA ASN A 912 4.59 1.53 49.66
C ASN A 912 3.23 0.89 50.04
N GLY A 913 2.29 0.83 49.09
CA GLY A 913 0.94 0.27 49.27
C GLY A 913 -0.04 1.20 49.98
N LYS A 914 0.35 2.42 50.37
CA LYS A 914 -0.57 3.44 50.87
C LYS A 914 -1.31 4.10 49.71
N ARG A 915 -2.54 4.54 49.95
CA ARG A 915 -3.35 5.23 48.94
C ARG A 915 -2.65 6.52 48.50
N SER A 916 -2.64 6.82 47.20
CA SER A 916 -2.16 8.07 46.61
C SER A 916 -3.32 8.93 46.11
N PHE A 917 -4.31 8.31 45.48
CA PHE A 917 -5.54 8.98 45.06
C PHE A 917 -6.80 8.13 45.30
N LEU A 918 -7.89 8.84 45.54
CA LEU A 918 -9.26 8.35 45.38
C LEU A 918 -9.96 9.27 44.39
N ARG A 919 -10.48 8.72 43.29
CA ARG A 919 -11.16 9.48 42.23
C ARG A 919 -12.53 8.92 41.96
N GLU A 920 -13.40 9.76 41.44
CA GLU A 920 -14.73 9.41 40.97
C GLU A 920 -14.85 9.85 39.50
N TYR A 921 -15.27 8.93 38.64
CA TYR A 921 -15.48 9.15 37.22
C TYR A 921 -16.94 8.92 36.86
N GLU A 922 -17.50 9.75 36.01
CA GLU A 922 -18.78 9.50 35.34
C GLU A 922 -18.68 9.99 33.89
N ASN A 923 -19.09 9.14 32.94
CA ASN A 923 -18.94 9.35 31.49
C ASN A 923 -17.51 9.72 31.07
N GLY A 924 -16.49 9.03 31.61
CA GLY A 924 -15.08 9.25 31.26
C GLY A 924 -14.42 10.46 31.93
N GLU A 925 -15.21 11.37 32.48
CA GLU A 925 -14.75 12.61 33.12
C GLU A 925 -14.69 12.47 34.64
N LEU A 926 -13.80 13.25 35.27
CA LEU A 926 -13.82 13.38 36.73
C LEU A 926 -15.12 14.07 37.16
N HIS A 927 -15.82 13.49 38.13
CA HIS A 927 -17.06 14.04 38.68
C HIS A 927 -17.13 13.73 40.17
N GLY A 928 -17.49 14.73 40.99
CA GLY A 928 -17.52 14.59 42.44
C GLY A 928 -16.18 14.91 43.08
N ARG A 929 -15.83 14.19 44.15
CA ARG A 929 -14.64 14.50 44.96
C ARG A 929 -13.44 13.64 44.56
N VAL A 930 -12.29 14.28 44.43
CA VAL A 930 -10.98 13.63 44.26
C VAL A 930 -10.15 13.92 45.50
N ILE A 931 -9.69 12.86 46.18
CA ILE A 931 -8.85 12.99 47.38
C ILE A 931 -7.45 12.53 47.01
N SER A 932 -6.47 13.40 47.27
CA SER A 932 -5.05 13.06 47.16
C SER A 932 -4.45 12.83 48.54
N TYR A 933 -3.53 11.88 48.63
CA TYR A 933 -2.90 11.41 49.85
C TYR A 933 -1.38 11.52 49.71
N SER A 934 -0.70 11.90 50.79
CA SER A 934 0.76 11.90 50.90
C SER A 934 1.33 10.49 50.78
N TYR A 935 2.66 10.38 50.61
CA TYR A 935 3.37 9.10 50.60
C TYR A 935 3.05 8.26 51.86
N GLU A 936 2.83 8.89 53.01
CA GLU A 936 2.48 8.25 54.27
C GLU A 936 1.00 7.83 54.38
N GLY A 937 0.17 8.16 53.38
CA GLY A 937 -1.25 7.83 53.32
C GLY A 937 -2.15 8.82 54.08
N VAL A 938 -1.65 10.02 54.42
CA VAL A 938 -2.45 11.09 55.05
C VAL A 938 -3.09 11.95 53.94
N PRO A 939 -4.42 12.19 53.97
CA PRO A 939 -5.08 13.08 53.02
C PRO A 939 -4.44 14.48 53.02
N GLN A 940 -4.13 15.02 51.84
CA GLN A 940 -3.47 16.32 51.70
C GLN A 940 -4.28 17.37 50.94
N MET A 941 -5.14 16.96 50.02
CA MET A 941 -5.98 17.89 49.25
C MET A 941 -7.23 17.18 48.75
N VAL A 942 -8.37 17.87 48.85
CA VAL A 942 -9.64 17.46 48.24
C VAL A 942 -9.94 18.42 47.08
N ARG A 943 -10.22 17.86 45.91
CA ARG A 943 -10.64 18.59 44.71
C ARG A 943 -12.08 18.22 44.37
N PHE A 944 -12.86 19.18 43.91
CA PHE A 944 -14.24 18.96 43.48
C PHE A 944 -14.33 19.19 41.98
N TYR A 945 -14.76 18.16 41.27
CA TYR A 945 -14.99 18.19 39.83
C TYR A 945 -16.48 18.12 39.52
N PHE A 946 -16.90 18.85 38.50
CA PHE A 946 -18.25 18.76 37.96
C PHE A 946 -18.16 18.69 36.44
N LYS A 947 -18.56 17.53 35.87
CA LYS A 947 -18.47 17.24 34.43
C LYS A 947 -17.06 17.57 33.87
N GLY A 948 -16.03 16.99 34.48
CA GLY A 948 -14.63 17.17 34.07
C GLY A 948 -13.97 18.48 34.53
N ALA A 949 -14.74 19.54 34.78
CA ALA A 949 -14.18 20.82 35.22
C ALA A 949 -13.86 20.82 36.72
N LEU A 950 -12.63 21.21 37.08
CA LEU A 950 -12.29 21.48 38.48
C LEU A 950 -13.01 22.76 38.94
N VAL A 951 -13.90 22.66 39.92
CA VAL A 951 -14.72 23.79 40.39
C VAL A 951 -14.29 24.34 41.74
N ALA A 952 -13.67 23.50 42.58
CA ALA A 952 -13.17 23.91 43.88
C ALA A 952 -12.09 22.96 44.39
N TYR A 953 -11.36 23.39 45.41
CA TYR A 953 -10.49 22.52 46.20
C TYR A 953 -10.52 22.96 47.67
N GLY A 954 -9.98 22.12 48.57
CA GLY A 954 -9.80 22.50 49.97
C GLY A 954 -8.89 21.54 50.75
N SER A 955 -8.64 21.91 52.01
CA SER A 955 -7.84 21.18 52.98
C SER A 955 -8.68 20.08 53.65
N PRO A 956 -8.24 18.82 53.67
CA PRO A 956 -8.94 17.77 54.43
C PRO A 956 -8.86 18.00 55.95
N ALA A 957 -9.95 17.70 56.66
CA ALA A 957 -10.02 17.77 58.13
C ALA A 957 -10.09 16.38 58.80
N ALA A 958 -9.77 16.33 60.09
CA ALA A 958 -9.70 15.07 60.86
C ALA A 958 -11.05 14.35 61.01
N ASP A 959 -12.17 15.08 60.94
CA ASP A 959 -13.54 14.54 60.96
C ASP A 959 -14.03 14.11 59.57
N GLY A 960 -13.19 14.22 58.53
CA GLY A 960 -13.53 13.93 57.14
C GLY A 960 -14.21 15.08 56.38
N SER A 961 -14.43 16.23 57.02
CA SER A 961 -14.89 17.44 56.34
C SER A 961 -13.78 18.12 55.53
N VAL A 962 -14.13 19.14 54.74
CA VAL A 962 -13.18 19.91 53.94
C VAL A 962 -13.16 21.37 54.44
N LYS A 963 -12.00 21.81 54.92
CA LYS A 963 -11.70 23.18 55.34
C LYS A 963 -11.12 23.98 54.19
N ASP A 964 -11.09 25.30 54.34
CA ASP A 964 -10.47 26.24 53.38
C ASP A 964 -10.93 26.02 51.93
N THR A 965 -12.21 25.65 51.75
CA THR A 965 -12.73 25.34 50.43
C THR A 965 -12.73 26.61 49.58
N LEU A 966 -11.89 26.64 48.55
CA LEU A 966 -11.78 27.74 47.61
C LEU A 966 -12.37 27.33 46.26
N ARG A 967 -13.33 28.13 45.77
CA ARG A 967 -13.84 27.99 44.41
C ARG A 967 -12.86 28.60 43.42
N LEU A 968 -12.61 27.91 42.32
CA LEU A 968 -11.74 28.42 41.28
C LEU A 968 -12.46 29.52 40.50
N THR A 969 -11.71 30.57 40.19
CA THR A 969 -12.12 31.69 39.34
C THR A 969 -11.13 31.81 38.18
N PRO A 970 -11.54 32.31 37.00
CA PRO A 970 -10.61 32.62 35.91
C PRO A 970 -9.46 33.53 36.37
N GLY A 971 -8.28 33.34 35.79
CA GLY A 971 -7.06 34.09 36.13
C GLY A 971 -6.02 33.26 36.88
N VAL A 972 -5.07 33.97 37.50
CA VAL A 972 -3.96 33.37 38.27
C VAL A 972 -4.36 33.29 39.74
N MET A 973 -4.34 32.09 40.30
CA MET A 973 -4.61 31.81 41.71
C MET A 973 -3.40 31.13 42.35
N ARG A 974 -3.11 31.49 43.60
CA ARG A 974 -2.13 30.77 44.43
C ARG A 974 -2.89 29.88 45.39
N LEU A 975 -2.64 28.58 45.30
CA LEU A 975 -3.38 27.58 46.03
C LEU A 975 -2.46 26.97 47.10
N GLU A 976 -2.95 26.93 48.33
CA GLU A 976 -2.30 26.26 49.46
C GLU A 976 -3.32 25.33 50.13
N THR A 977 -2.88 24.14 50.52
CA THR A 977 -3.69 23.18 51.28
C THR A 977 -2.90 22.66 52.47
N HIS A 978 -3.62 22.22 53.51
CA HIS A 978 -3.04 21.74 54.75
C HIS A 978 -3.50 20.33 55.07
N TYR A 979 -2.64 19.57 55.73
CA TYR A 979 -2.98 18.30 56.36
C TYR A 979 -4.03 18.49 57.47
N PRO A 980 -4.72 17.42 57.91
CA PRO A 980 -5.60 17.47 59.08
C PRO A 980 -4.93 17.98 60.36
N SER A 981 -3.59 17.84 60.47
CA SER A 981 -2.77 18.39 61.56
C SER A 981 -2.60 19.91 61.52
N GLY A 982 -2.93 20.56 60.40
CA GLY A 982 -2.68 21.98 60.13
C GLY A 982 -1.32 22.28 59.48
N THR A 983 -0.48 21.27 59.24
CA THR A 983 0.80 21.42 58.52
C THR A 983 0.56 21.67 57.03
N LEU A 984 1.33 22.55 56.39
CA LEU A 984 1.25 22.81 54.95
C LEU A 984 1.49 21.50 54.18
N SER A 985 0.65 21.20 53.20
CA SER A 985 0.75 19.98 52.40
C SER A 985 1.11 20.25 50.95
N ARG A 986 0.52 21.27 50.33
CA ARG A 986 0.81 21.64 48.94
C ARG A 986 0.75 23.14 48.75
N LYS A 987 1.56 23.62 47.80
CA LYS A 987 1.59 24.99 47.33
C LYS A 987 1.77 25.01 45.82
N MET A 988 0.90 25.69 45.10
CA MET A 988 0.97 25.75 43.64
C MET A 988 0.36 27.05 43.09
N THR A 989 0.79 27.43 41.89
CA THR A 989 0.14 28.50 41.12
C THR A 989 -0.69 27.88 40.02
N TYR A 990 -1.92 28.37 39.87
CA TYR A 990 -2.91 27.88 38.93
C TYR A 990 -3.30 29.01 38.00
N ARG A 991 -3.27 28.79 36.69
CA ARG A 991 -3.73 29.75 35.67
C ARG A 991 -4.80 29.08 34.84
N ASN A 992 -6.01 29.65 34.85
CA ASN A 992 -7.11 29.30 33.95
C ASN A 992 -7.49 27.80 33.89
N GLY A 993 -7.19 26.98 34.90
CA GLY A 993 -7.48 25.54 34.82
C GLY A 993 -6.25 24.65 34.83
N GLU A 994 -5.04 25.20 34.74
CA GLU A 994 -3.80 24.43 34.71
C GLU A 994 -2.77 24.94 35.71
N ILE A 995 -1.87 24.06 36.15
CA ILE A 995 -0.74 24.44 37.01
C ILE A 995 0.26 25.22 36.16
N ASP A 996 0.65 26.41 36.60
CA ASP A 996 1.58 27.27 35.87
C ASP A 996 2.50 28.00 36.84
N GLY A 997 3.80 27.66 36.81
CA GLY A 997 4.81 28.06 37.78
C GLY A 997 5.21 26.93 38.72
N THR A 998 5.75 27.28 39.89
CA THR A 998 6.26 26.30 40.85
C THR A 998 5.12 25.54 41.53
N PHE A 999 5.26 24.22 41.56
CA PHE A 999 4.48 23.28 42.34
C PHE A 999 5.38 22.71 43.45
N GLN A 1000 4.90 22.76 44.69
CA GLN A 1000 5.58 22.17 45.84
C GLN A 1000 4.61 21.30 46.63
N GLU A 1001 5.08 20.11 47.02
CA GLU A 1001 4.41 19.19 47.93
C GLU A 1001 5.27 18.96 49.17
N TYR A 1002 4.66 18.76 50.32
CA TYR A 1002 5.33 18.60 51.61
C TYR A 1002 4.80 17.36 52.32
N HIS A 1003 5.65 16.64 53.04
CA HIS A 1003 5.28 15.55 53.94
C HIS A 1003 4.50 16.04 55.17
N PRO A 1004 3.73 15.17 55.86
CA PRO A 1004 3.04 15.52 57.12
C PRO A 1004 3.95 16.02 58.23
N ASN A 1005 5.26 15.75 58.16
CA ASN A 1005 6.27 16.28 59.09
C ASN A 1005 6.80 17.68 58.71
N GLY A 1006 6.33 18.26 57.60
CA GLY A 1006 6.70 19.58 57.10
C GLY A 1006 7.93 19.62 56.17
N GLN A 1007 8.58 18.49 55.90
CA GLN A 1007 9.69 18.42 54.92
C GLN A 1007 9.16 18.46 53.49
N LEU A 1008 9.95 19.02 52.56
CA LEU A 1008 9.62 19.04 51.13
C LEU A 1008 9.56 17.59 50.59
N MET A 1009 8.53 17.27 49.83
CA MET A 1009 8.29 15.97 49.18
C MET A 1009 8.51 16.04 47.68
N GLU A 1010 8.09 17.12 47.01
CA GLU A 1010 8.27 17.32 45.57
C GLU A 1010 8.43 18.82 45.30
N GLU A 1011 9.31 19.18 44.37
CA GLU A 1011 9.36 20.51 43.79
C GLU A 1011 9.55 20.44 42.27
N THR A 1012 8.59 21.01 41.56
CA THR A 1012 8.50 20.94 40.10
C THR A 1012 8.14 22.31 39.55
N THR A 1013 8.64 22.64 38.35
CA THR A 1013 8.17 23.82 37.60
C THR A 1013 7.27 23.36 36.46
N HIS A 1014 6.07 23.91 36.41
CA HIS A 1014 5.15 23.70 35.31
C HIS A 1014 5.08 24.94 34.42
N ARG A 1015 4.90 24.71 33.13
CA ARG A 1015 4.52 25.75 32.17
C ARG A 1015 3.22 25.32 31.50
N VAL A 1016 2.12 25.94 31.92
CA VAL A 1016 0.77 25.66 31.43
C VAL A 1016 0.49 24.14 31.37
N GLY A 1017 0.50 23.52 32.55
CA GLY A 1017 0.21 22.11 32.76
C GLY A 1017 1.39 21.15 32.57
N GLU A 1018 2.36 21.47 31.70
CA GLU A 1018 3.48 20.57 31.38
C GLU A 1018 4.68 20.79 32.31
N VAL A 1019 5.36 19.70 32.68
CA VAL A 1019 6.55 19.74 33.54
C VAL A 1019 7.76 20.17 32.72
N GLU A 1020 8.55 21.09 33.26
CA GLU A 1020 9.78 21.58 32.64
C GLU A 1020 10.97 21.45 33.59
N GLY A 1021 12.13 21.04 33.04
CA GLY A 1021 13.36 20.89 33.79
C GLY A 1021 13.43 19.59 34.58
N THR A 1022 14.15 19.59 35.70
CA THR A 1022 14.32 18.39 36.54
C THR A 1022 13.32 18.41 37.69
N ASN A 1023 12.46 17.40 37.74
CA ASN A 1023 11.66 17.11 38.94
C ASN A 1023 12.53 16.37 39.96
N MET A 1024 12.46 16.79 41.22
CA MET A 1024 13.06 16.09 42.35
C MET A 1024 12.00 15.76 43.39
N GLU A 1025 11.93 14.48 43.73
CA GLU A 1025 11.11 13.97 44.83
C GLU A 1025 11.99 13.55 46.00
N TYR A 1026 11.44 13.63 47.21
CA TYR A 1026 12.11 13.33 48.47
C TYR A 1026 11.28 12.39 49.34
N TYR A 1027 11.98 11.61 50.15
CA TYR A 1027 11.38 10.80 51.22
C TYR A 1027 11.07 11.63 52.47
N PRO A 1028 10.26 11.11 53.40
CA PRO A 1028 9.96 11.77 54.68
C PRO A 1028 11.17 12.02 55.59
N ASN A 1029 12.33 11.48 55.24
CA ASN A 1029 13.59 11.70 55.95
C ASN A 1029 14.49 12.76 55.26
N GLY A 1030 14.00 13.40 54.20
CA GLY A 1030 14.68 14.45 53.42
C GLY A 1030 15.68 13.94 52.38
N LYS A 1031 15.84 12.62 52.20
CA LYS A 1031 16.69 12.06 51.14
C LYS A 1031 15.92 12.02 49.82
N VAL A 1032 16.62 12.25 48.70
CA VAL A 1032 16.04 12.20 47.34
C VAL A 1032 15.50 10.80 47.06
N SER A 1033 14.22 10.69 46.72
CA SER A 1033 13.59 9.44 46.25
C SER A 1033 13.70 9.28 44.75
N GLU A 1034 13.52 10.36 43.98
CA GLU A 1034 13.49 10.30 42.52
C GLU A 1034 14.04 11.59 41.90
N ILE A 1035 14.76 11.43 40.78
CA ILE A 1035 15.21 12.51 39.91
C ILE A 1035 14.73 12.19 38.49
N THR A 1036 13.90 13.06 37.93
CA THR A 1036 13.32 12.85 36.59
C THR A 1036 13.49 14.09 35.73
N PRO A 1037 14.34 14.05 34.69
CA PRO A 1037 14.53 15.17 33.77
C PRO A 1037 13.43 15.20 32.70
N TYR A 1038 12.87 16.38 32.45
CA TYR A 1038 11.84 16.65 31.44
C TYR A 1038 12.29 17.70 30.43
N VAL A 1039 11.88 17.51 29.18
CA VAL A 1039 11.99 18.47 28.08
C VAL A 1039 10.67 18.46 27.30
N ASP A 1040 10.02 19.62 27.14
CA ASP A 1040 8.71 19.75 26.48
C ASP A 1040 7.64 18.80 27.07
N GLY A 1041 7.67 18.58 28.40
CA GLY A 1041 6.76 17.65 29.10
C GLY A 1041 7.09 16.16 28.96
N TYR A 1042 8.10 15.76 28.19
CA TYR A 1042 8.54 14.36 28.04
C TYR A 1042 9.77 14.07 28.90
N ILE A 1043 9.83 12.88 29.51
CA ILE A 1043 11.04 12.45 30.22
C ILE A 1043 12.18 12.34 29.20
N HIS A 1044 13.28 13.05 29.43
CA HIS A 1044 14.43 13.07 28.54
C HIS A 1044 15.73 13.15 29.33
N GLY A 1045 16.51 12.08 29.32
CA GLY A 1045 17.72 11.91 30.12
C GLY A 1045 17.65 10.72 31.07
N GLU A 1046 18.55 10.69 32.06
CA GLU A 1046 18.61 9.61 33.04
C GLU A 1046 17.63 9.88 34.20
N ARG A 1047 16.63 9.01 34.34
CA ARG A 1047 15.77 8.94 35.51
C ARG A 1047 16.45 8.08 36.58
N VAL A 1048 16.53 8.60 37.80
CA VAL A 1048 17.17 7.92 38.94
C VAL A 1048 16.17 7.75 40.07
N ILE A 1049 15.92 6.51 40.47
CA ILE A 1049 15.08 6.17 41.62
C ILE A 1049 16.00 5.64 42.71
N ASN A 1050 15.87 6.15 43.93
CA ASN A 1050 16.66 5.76 45.10
C ASN A 1050 15.82 4.95 46.09
N TRP A 1051 16.48 4.27 47.02
CA TRP A 1051 15.90 3.73 48.23
C TRP A 1051 15.80 4.81 49.32
N ASP A 1052 14.93 4.59 50.31
CA ASP A 1052 14.79 5.43 51.52
C ASP A 1052 16.11 5.65 52.30
N ASN A 1053 17.10 4.76 52.12
CA ASN A 1053 18.43 4.88 52.69
C ASN A 1053 19.37 5.78 51.88
N GLY A 1054 18.97 6.23 50.69
CA GLY A 1054 19.72 7.10 49.77
C GLY A 1054 20.57 6.36 48.73
N MET A 1055 20.61 5.02 48.74
CA MET A 1055 21.28 4.23 47.71
C MET A 1055 20.43 4.20 46.43
N VAL A 1056 21.07 4.18 45.27
CA VAL A 1056 20.37 4.02 43.98
C VAL A 1056 19.62 2.69 43.99
N ARG A 1057 18.38 2.72 43.53
CA ARG A 1057 17.53 1.56 43.27
C ARG A 1057 17.44 1.28 41.78
N GLU A 1058 17.13 2.27 40.96
CA GLU A 1058 16.98 2.12 39.51
C GLU A 1058 17.61 3.31 38.77
N ARG A 1059 18.27 3.04 37.65
CA ARG A 1059 18.67 4.05 36.65
C ARG A 1059 18.09 3.64 35.32
N ILE A 1060 17.40 4.56 34.66
CA ILE A 1060 16.73 4.31 33.38
C ILE A 1060 16.98 5.50 32.48
N THR A 1061 17.52 5.27 31.29
CA THR A 1061 17.66 6.32 30.28
C THR A 1061 16.37 6.44 29.45
N TYR A 1062 15.90 7.67 29.27
CA TYR A 1062 14.76 8.02 28.44
C TYR A 1062 15.18 8.98 27.33
N VAL A 1063 14.59 8.82 26.16
CA VAL A 1063 14.69 9.76 25.05
C VAL A 1063 13.27 10.02 24.55
N ASN A 1064 12.84 11.28 24.60
CA ASN A 1064 11.51 11.71 24.12
C ASN A 1064 10.33 10.97 24.79
N GLY A 1065 10.49 10.59 26.06
CA GLY A 1065 9.47 9.89 26.85
C GLY A 1065 9.54 8.36 26.78
N GLU A 1066 10.34 7.79 25.86
CA GLU A 1066 10.48 6.35 25.71
C GLU A 1066 11.77 5.84 26.38
N ARG A 1067 11.74 4.68 27.06
CA ARG A 1067 12.95 4.08 27.62
C ARG A 1067 13.89 3.67 26.49
N GLN A 1068 15.12 4.17 26.53
CA GLN A 1068 16.11 4.00 25.48
C GLN A 1068 17.50 3.81 26.09
N GLY A 1069 18.15 2.68 25.80
CA GLY A 1069 19.49 2.38 26.28
C GLY A 1069 19.51 1.64 27.63
N PRO A 1070 20.50 1.88 28.51
CA PRO A 1070 20.71 1.06 29.71
C PRO A 1070 19.64 1.29 30.78
N TRP A 1071 19.23 0.19 31.42
CA TRP A 1071 18.40 0.18 32.62
C TRP A 1071 19.02 -0.75 33.65
N THR A 1072 19.38 -0.24 34.82
CA THR A 1072 20.00 -1.03 35.90
C THR A 1072 19.18 -0.97 37.18
N VAL A 1073 19.03 -2.12 37.83
CA VAL A 1073 18.33 -2.26 39.13
C VAL A 1073 19.33 -2.72 40.20
N HIS A 1074 19.25 -2.11 41.37
CA HIS A 1074 20.15 -2.30 42.52
C HIS A 1074 19.36 -2.69 43.77
N ASP A 1075 19.94 -3.54 44.61
CA ASP A 1075 19.40 -3.84 45.93
C ASP A 1075 19.65 -2.71 46.95
N ARG A 1076 19.13 -2.87 48.18
CA ARG A 1076 19.28 -1.87 49.26
C ARG A 1076 20.73 -1.66 49.71
N THR A 1077 21.67 -2.52 49.31
CA THR A 1077 23.12 -2.38 49.57
C THR A 1077 23.86 -1.66 48.45
N GLY A 1078 23.18 -1.37 47.33
CA GLY A 1078 23.75 -0.74 46.13
C GLY A 1078 24.31 -1.73 45.12
N LYS A 1079 24.22 -3.04 45.37
CA LYS A 1079 24.67 -4.07 44.42
C LYS A 1079 23.68 -4.20 43.27
N VAL A 1080 24.18 -4.24 42.04
CA VAL A 1080 23.37 -4.48 40.84
C VAL A 1080 22.76 -5.88 40.93
N VAL A 1081 21.44 -5.97 40.81
CA VAL A 1081 20.67 -7.22 40.80
C VAL A 1081 20.03 -7.52 39.44
N ALA A 1082 19.91 -6.53 38.56
CA ALA A 1082 19.51 -6.74 37.17
C ALA A 1082 20.07 -5.66 36.24
N ARG A 1083 20.33 -6.03 34.98
CA ARG A 1083 20.67 -5.12 33.89
C ARG A 1083 19.76 -5.40 32.70
N TYR A 1084 19.25 -4.35 32.10
CA TYR A 1084 18.41 -4.39 30.91
C TYR A 1084 18.93 -3.38 29.90
N ARG A 1085 18.62 -3.60 28.63
CA ARG A 1085 18.72 -2.59 27.58
C ARG A 1085 17.35 -2.41 26.96
N ALA A 1086 16.87 -1.18 26.87
CA ALA A 1086 15.58 -0.84 26.28
C ALA A 1086 15.73 -0.16 24.91
N ARG A 1087 14.75 -0.35 24.03
CA ARG A 1087 14.57 0.35 22.76
C ARG A 1087 13.07 0.60 22.58
N ASN A 1088 12.64 1.87 22.53
CA ASN A 1088 11.22 2.26 22.49
C ASN A 1088 10.35 1.59 23.57
N ASP A 1089 10.77 1.67 24.84
CA ASP A 1089 10.11 0.97 25.95
C ASP A 1089 10.19 -0.57 25.98
N ASP A 1090 10.53 -1.21 24.86
CA ASP A 1090 10.73 -2.66 24.79
C ASP A 1090 12.10 -3.04 25.37
N VAL A 1091 12.13 -4.08 26.20
CA VAL A 1091 13.41 -4.61 26.68
C VAL A 1091 13.99 -5.51 25.59
N VAL A 1092 15.16 -5.14 25.05
CA VAL A 1092 15.84 -5.84 23.96
C VAL A 1092 17.02 -6.69 24.42
N GLU A 1093 17.55 -6.44 25.63
CA GLU A 1093 18.56 -7.30 26.25
C GLU A 1093 18.33 -7.44 27.76
N ILE A 1094 18.66 -8.61 28.32
CA ILE A 1094 18.66 -8.90 29.74
C ILE A 1094 20.04 -9.43 30.14
N GLY A 1095 20.78 -8.63 30.91
CA GLY A 1095 22.08 -8.98 31.47
C GLY A 1095 21.96 -9.61 32.85
N LYS A 1096 22.70 -10.71 33.07
CA LYS A 1096 22.81 -11.39 34.37
C LYS A 1096 23.78 -10.69 35.33
#